data_AF-A0A8C9ZAC7-F1
#
_entry.id   AF-A0A8C9ZAC7-F1
#
_cell.length_a   1.000
_cell.length_b   1.000
_cell.length_c   1.000
_cell.angle_alpha   90.00
_cell.angle_beta   90.00
_cell.angle_gamma   90.00
#
_symmetry.space_group_name_H-M   'P 1'
#
loop_
_entity.id
_entity.type
_entity.pdbx_description
1 polymer ?
#
loop_
_entity_poly.entity_id
_entity_poly.type
_entity_poly.pdbx_seq_one_letter_code
_entity_poly.pdbx_strand_id
1 'polypeptide(L)'
;MNVSGPAGAGGWSPHTSDRYQWLEVDLGQQTTITAVATQGRYGSSDWLSLYLLMFSDTGHNWKQYRQEDSIGSFPGNSNADSVVQYKLQQPAIARFLRLIPLDWNPSGRIGLRLETYGCPYTSDVVSLDGSSGLVYRLSPGPRRASREAVSLKFKTLRNYGTLLQAEGEGGLGLSLELERGKLLLLLRQGRTSSSEPRLLASLGSLLDDQHWHHVAVEWRSSHLNLTVDKHTERVQMPAEFSHWDIQQVGSNTKPEVSKRNFHGCLENLLYNELNLMELAKHKEPHVTVVGNVTFSCAESLSVAVTFPGPQSFLQLPRKAGASSSGGVSVGFQFRTWNKAGLLLTFELPQEGGVVWLYLSEARLRLQIHKAGRALLELTAGSALNDGQWHAVELNSRRGRLSIAVDKEEGGSAQPSPSFPVTIESQLFFGGKSRAGQQECRNPFNVFQGCMRLLTLDNQNVNLIMVQQKQLGVYSNLQIDMCGIIDRCSPSRCEHGGLCSQSWTGFHCNCSESGYSGATCHSSVYQQSCEAYKHNGNTSGHFISTWTAADQSNLTAVFPCVCLSTEENTWMVIQHNNTELTRVRPSPGVNQHSVQFDYSTEEEQLLAAISQSEHCEQELSYHCRKTFTPETRDQGSPFSWWLGGPGPGRVQTYWGGAHPGSQQCVCGLQGDCVDPQHYCNCDADRMDWAEDSGLLAHKESLPVRSLVLGDIQRPGSDASYRVGPLRCHGDKNFWNAAFFDKETSYLHFPTFHGELSADISFLFKTTASSGVFLENLGIKDFIRIELSSSTQVLFSFDVGNGPLEVRMESKVPLNDNRWHRVRAERNVKEASLRLDELPVATQEAPADGHLHLQLNSQLFIGGTASRQKGFRGCIRSLQLNGVTLDLEERAKITPGVRAGCPGHCSSYGSLCQNQGRCVERANGFHCDCGLSAYTGVFCHTEVSASFKSDTSVSYTFKEPYELSRNSSALPSSIYSDMTLRGENVTLSFRTNQSPALLLYVSSYYREYLALLINKHDKLEVRYKLDSSRDAEVLRSRVKSLANGQLHTVTIRRLTDSVSVQVPHTHACTFYNNDRYSALVRLFLSTGADDLEPDMARLASLGFTGCLSVVHFNSISPLKAALLHPDTSPVIITGPLVQSNCGSSASANPYAAENTHNLSGRRGEWAAVIGIGLKKLSNFGLFMGFVDNQKCRILSAVSFKY
;
A
#
# COMPACT_ATOMS: atom_id res chain seq x y z
N MET A 1 -0.60 -29.98 48.62
CA MET A 1 -0.98 -30.50 47.29
C MET A 1 -2.01 -31.61 47.48
N ASN A 2 -2.82 -31.97 46.46
CA ASN A 2 -3.53 -33.26 46.43
C ASN A 2 -2.85 -34.17 45.38
N VAL A 3 -1.79 -34.88 45.80
CA VAL A 3 -1.11 -35.87 44.95
C VAL A 3 -1.76 -37.22 45.18
N SER A 4 -2.57 -37.69 44.23
CA SER A 4 -3.22 -39.02 44.30
C SER A 4 -2.65 -39.95 43.24
N GLY A 5 -1.64 -40.74 43.60
CA GLY A 5 -1.09 -41.81 42.77
C GLY A 5 -0.18 -42.72 43.59
N PRO A 6 -0.08 -44.02 43.26
CA PRO A 6 0.76 -44.95 44.01
C PRO A 6 2.23 -44.52 43.99
N ALA A 7 2.91 -44.70 45.12
CA ALA A 7 4.32 -44.38 45.29
C ALA A 7 5.17 -45.21 44.30
N GLY A 8 5.91 -44.55 43.41
CA GLY A 8 6.87 -45.18 42.49
C GLY A 8 7.04 -44.50 41.13
N ALA A 9 5.96 -43.98 40.53
CA ALA A 9 6.02 -43.37 39.19
C ALA A 9 6.22 -41.86 39.26
N GLY A 10 7.49 -41.42 39.25
CA GLY A 10 7.90 -40.02 39.42
C GLY A 10 7.36 -39.05 38.36
N GLY A 11 6.77 -37.95 38.84
CA GLY A 11 6.16 -36.89 38.03
C GLY A 11 4.90 -36.33 38.69
N TRP A 12 4.55 -35.08 38.37
CA TRP A 12 3.28 -34.46 38.73
C TRP A 12 2.16 -34.92 37.81
N SER A 13 0.97 -35.14 38.37
CA SER A 13 -0.29 -35.41 37.68
C SER A 13 -1.44 -34.89 38.57
N PRO A 14 -2.36 -34.07 38.05
CA PRO A 14 -3.50 -33.59 38.81
C PRO A 14 -4.57 -34.68 38.98
N HIS A 15 -5.35 -34.59 40.06
CA HIS A 15 -6.44 -35.53 40.35
C HIS A 15 -7.51 -35.55 39.24
N THR A 16 -7.79 -34.39 38.65
CA THR A 16 -8.71 -34.20 37.53
C THR A 16 -7.95 -33.56 36.38
N SER A 17 -8.06 -34.10 35.16
CA SER A 17 -7.47 -33.49 33.96
C SER A 17 -8.50 -32.55 33.30
N ASP A 18 -8.52 -31.30 33.75
CA ASP A 18 -9.30 -30.21 33.15
C ASP A 18 -8.40 -29.03 32.74
N ARG A 19 -8.96 -28.04 32.06
CA ARG A 19 -8.23 -26.84 31.59
C ARG A 19 -7.92 -25.81 32.69
N TYR A 20 -8.19 -26.15 33.96
CA TYR A 20 -7.96 -25.31 35.13
C TYR A 20 -6.89 -25.89 36.05
N GLN A 21 -6.12 -26.88 35.60
CA GLN A 21 -4.96 -27.38 36.34
C GLN A 21 -3.72 -26.53 36.04
N TRP A 22 -2.80 -26.45 36.99
CA TRP A 22 -1.48 -25.87 36.79
C TRP A 22 -0.46 -26.49 37.75
N LEU A 23 0.81 -26.49 37.35
CA LEU A 23 1.94 -26.73 38.23
C LEU A 23 2.59 -25.39 38.56
N GLU A 24 2.92 -25.15 39.83
CA GLU A 24 3.54 -23.92 40.30
C GLU A 24 4.84 -24.24 41.05
N VAL A 25 5.86 -23.40 40.85
CA VAL A 25 7.20 -23.54 41.41
C VAL A 25 7.62 -22.19 42.00
N ASP A 26 7.95 -22.16 43.30
CA ASP A 26 8.66 -21.05 43.95
C ASP A 26 10.16 -21.34 43.90
N LEU A 27 10.93 -20.45 43.26
CA LEU A 27 12.40 -20.54 43.17
C LEU A 27 13.09 -20.00 44.43
N GLY A 28 12.33 -19.54 45.43
CA GLY A 28 12.79 -19.01 46.71
C GLY A 28 13.30 -17.57 46.64
N GLN A 29 13.97 -17.20 45.55
CA GLN A 29 14.48 -15.86 45.26
C GLN A 29 14.23 -15.48 43.79
N GLN A 30 14.31 -14.18 43.49
CA GLN A 30 14.18 -13.72 42.10
C GLN A 30 15.33 -14.30 41.26
N THR A 31 14.99 -14.81 40.08
CA THR A 31 15.87 -15.61 39.24
C THR A 31 15.67 -15.20 37.78
N THR A 32 16.78 -15.02 37.05
CA THR A 32 16.80 -14.86 35.60
C THR A 32 16.66 -16.23 34.95
N ILE A 33 15.45 -16.59 34.54
CA ILE A 33 15.09 -17.88 33.93
C ILE A 33 15.38 -17.82 32.43
N THR A 34 16.16 -18.77 31.93
CA THR A 34 16.68 -18.81 30.55
C THR A 34 16.18 -20.01 29.74
N ALA A 35 15.75 -21.09 30.39
CA ALA A 35 15.12 -22.23 29.71
C ALA A 35 14.19 -23.01 30.65
N VAL A 36 13.29 -23.78 30.06
CA VAL A 36 12.41 -24.73 30.76
C VAL A 36 12.45 -26.06 30.01
N ALA A 37 12.53 -27.18 30.72
CA ALA A 37 12.40 -28.50 30.11
C ALA A 37 11.22 -29.28 30.72
N THR A 38 10.50 -29.99 29.85
CA THR A 38 9.34 -30.82 30.19
C THR A 38 9.60 -32.26 29.78
N GLN A 39 9.12 -33.22 30.57
CA GLN A 39 9.16 -34.65 30.26
C GLN A 39 7.85 -35.28 30.75
N GLY A 40 7.30 -36.26 30.02
CA GLY A 40 6.09 -36.96 30.48
C GLY A 40 6.33 -37.77 31.76
N ARG A 41 5.27 -38.33 32.36
CA ARG A 41 5.41 -39.15 33.57
C ARG A 41 5.91 -40.56 33.22
N TYR A 42 7.03 -40.96 33.82
CA TYR A 42 7.73 -42.20 33.50
C TYR A 42 6.82 -43.45 33.56
N GLY A 43 6.93 -44.31 32.55
CA GLY A 43 6.22 -45.59 32.48
C GLY A 43 4.70 -45.48 32.36
N SER A 44 4.16 -44.37 31.85
CA SER A 44 2.73 -44.11 31.78
C SER A 44 2.30 -43.48 30.45
N SER A 45 0.99 -43.43 30.20
CA SER A 45 0.39 -42.64 29.11
C SER A 45 0.18 -41.16 29.48
N ASP A 46 0.64 -40.71 30.66
CA ASP A 46 0.33 -39.39 31.21
C ASP A 46 1.44 -38.38 30.80
N TRP A 47 1.19 -37.59 29.75
CA TRP A 47 2.05 -36.49 29.31
C TRP A 47 1.25 -35.34 28.70
N LEU A 48 1.72 -34.09 28.91
CA LEU A 48 1.19 -32.91 28.24
C LEU A 48 1.80 -32.72 26.84
N SER A 49 1.03 -32.21 25.89
CA SER A 49 1.45 -31.94 24.50
C SER A 49 1.52 -30.44 24.18
N LEU A 50 0.86 -29.58 24.97
CA LEU A 50 0.87 -28.13 24.81
C LEU A 50 0.65 -27.43 26.17
N TYR A 51 1.36 -26.32 26.44
CA TYR A 51 1.26 -25.59 27.72
C TYR A 51 1.49 -24.09 27.60
N LEU A 52 0.98 -23.29 28.54
CA LEU A 52 1.39 -21.89 28.76
C LEU A 52 2.47 -21.82 29.85
N LEU A 53 3.38 -20.84 29.76
CA LEU A 53 4.23 -20.42 30.87
C LEU A 53 3.79 -19.06 31.40
N MET A 54 3.67 -18.98 32.72
CA MET A 54 3.29 -17.80 33.48
C MET A 54 4.38 -17.50 34.52
N PHE A 55 4.63 -16.21 34.77
CA PHE A 55 5.69 -15.72 35.65
C PHE A 55 5.13 -14.69 36.63
N SER A 56 5.65 -14.67 37.86
CA SER A 56 5.31 -13.67 38.88
C SER A 56 6.47 -13.45 39.85
N ASP A 57 6.60 -12.24 40.39
CA ASP A 57 7.48 -11.95 41.53
C ASP A 57 6.85 -12.39 42.88
N THR A 58 5.52 -12.44 42.94
CA THR A 58 4.73 -12.37 44.19
C THR A 58 3.87 -13.63 44.44
N GLY A 59 3.73 -14.49 43.43
CA GLY A 59 2.75 -15.59 43.40
C GLY A 59 1.36 -15.16 42.92
N HIS A 60 1.19 -13.86 42.62
CA HIS A 60 -0.04 -13.22 42.15
C HIS A 60 0.22 -12.29 40.95
N ASN A 61 -0.84 -11.81 40.30
CA ASN A 61 -0.79 -10.98 39.08
C ASN A 61 0.16 -11.60 38.04
N TRP A 62 -0.25 -12.72 37.45
CA TRP A 62 0.60 -13.54 36.61
C TRP A 62 0.78 -12.97 35.21
N LYS A 63 2.02 -12.72 34.79
CA LYS A 63 2.37 -12.35 33.42
C LYS A 63 2.55 -13.61 32.58
N GLN A 64 1.78 -13.72 31.50
CA GLN A 64 2.02 -14.77 30.51
C GLN A 64 3.32 -14.45 29.77
N TYR A 65 4.23 -15.42 29.66
CA TYR A 65 5.36 -15.28 28.75
C TYR A 65 4.88 -15.38 27.31
N ARG A 66 5.21 -14.36 26.53
CA ARG A 66 5.00 -14.34 25.10
C ARG A 66 6.32 -14.00 24.45
N GLN A 67 6.73 -14.84 23.52
CA GLN A 67 7.81 -14.52 22.59
C GLN A 67 7.29 -13.49 21.60
N GLU A 68 8.15 -12.63 21.05
CA GLU A 68 7.74 -11.68 20.00
C GLU A 68 7.16 -12.39 18.77
N ASP A 69 7.62 -13.62 18.54
CA ASP A 69 7.23 -14.43 17.38
C ASP A 69 6.14 -15.47 17.66
N SER A 70 5.83 -15.85 18.91
CA SER A 70 5.06 -17.08 19.19
C SER A 70 3.67 -16.84 19.77
N ILE A 71 2.74 -17.72 19.38
CA ILE A 71 1.58 -18.05 20.22
C ILE A 71 2.12 -18.30 21.63
N GLY A 72 1.54 -17.69 22.67
CA GLY A 72 2.08 -17.78 24.04
C GLY A 72 1.95 -19.17 24.71
N SER A 73 1.87 -20.23 23.89
CA SER A 73 1.84 -21.65 24.22
C SER A 73 3.06 -22.36 23.64
N PHE A 74 3.68 -23.21 24.44
CA PHE A 74 4.86 -23.99 24.12
C PHE A 74 4.48 -25.44 23.76
N PRO A 75 5.12 -26.04 22.74
CA PRO A 75 4.97 -27.46 22.46
C PRO A 75 5.55 -28.29 23.60
N GLY A 76 4.77 -29.26 24.05
CA GLY A 76 5.14 -30.22 25.09
C GLY A 76 5.69 -31.53 24.54
N ASN A 77 5.45 -32.61 25.27
CA ASN A 77 5.98 -33.94 24.98
C ASN A 77 5.10 -34.71 23.99
N SER A 78 5.72 -35.58 23.20
CA SER A 78 5.04 -36.55 22.33
C SER A 78 4.93 -37.95 22.95
N ASN A 79 5.61 -38.19 24.08
CA ASN A 79 5.65 -39.46 24.81
C ASN A 79 6.10 -39.23 26.28
N ALA A 80 6.18 -40.31 27.07
CA ALA A 80 6.55 -40.28 28.48
C ALA A 80 8.03 -39.97 28.78
N ASP A 81 8.94 -40.26 27.84
CA ASP A 81 10.37 -40.45 28.14
C ASP A 81 11.28 -39.40 27.49
N SER A 82 10.89 -38.78 26.38
CA SER A 82 11.67 -37.72 25.73
C SER A 82 11.56 -36.40 26.49
N VAL A 83 12.72 -35.80 26.81
CA VAL A 83 12.81 -34.44 27.36
C VAL A 83 12.66 -33.43 26.22
N VAL A 84 11.73 -32.50 26.37
CA VAL A 84 11.52 -31.36 25.46
C VAL A 84 11.96 -30.10 26.19
N GLN A 85 13.13 -29.57 25.81
CA GLN A 85 13.70 -28.34 26.34
C GLN A 85 13.38 -27.15 25.43
N TYR A 86 12.88 -26.07 26.00
CA TYR A 86 12.69 -24.79 25.33
C TYR A 86 13.62 -23.73 25.94
N LYS A 87 14.53 -23.19 25.13
CA LYS A 87 15.33 -22.01 25.49
C LYS A 87 14.46 -20.76 25.28
N LEU A 88 14.31 -19.95 26.33
CA LEU A 88 13.63 -18.67 26.24
C LEU A 88 14.54 -17.70 25.46
N GLN A 89 14.12 -17.23 24.28
CA GLN A 89 14.89 -16.23 23.50
C GLN A 89 15.22 -14.99 24.35
N GLN A 90 14.26 -14.57 25.17
CA GLN A 90 14.37 -13.46 26.10
C GLN A 90 14.25 -14.01 27.52
N PRO A 91 15.26 -13.85 28.40
CA PRO A 91 15.18 -14.34 29.77
C PRO A 91 14.05 -13.67 30.55
N ALA A 92 13.36 -14.44 31.39
CA ALA A 92 12.32 -13.93 32.27
C ALA A 92 12.86 -13.79 33.70
N ILE A 93 12.77 -12.60 34.28
CA ILE A 93 13.11 -12.36 35.68
C ILE A 93 11.85 -12.57 36.51
N ALA A 94 11.85 -13.55 37.41
CA ALA A 94 10.71 -13.86 38.28
C ALA A 94 11.17 -14.68 39.50
N ARG A 95 10.31 -14.80 40.51
CA ARG A 95 10.48 -15.75 41.61
C ARG A 95 9.62 -17.00 41.43
N PHE A 96 8.40 -16.82 40.94
CA PHE A 96 7.42 -17.88 40.76
C PHE A 96 7.22 -18.20 39.28
N LEU A 97 7.20 -19.48 38.95
CA LEU A 97 6.86 -20.01 37.64
C LEU A 97 5.57 -20.84 37.76
N ARG A 98 4.63 -20.67 36.83
CA ARG A 98 3.41 -21.50 36.73
C ARG A 98 3.25 -22.01 35.30
N LEU A 99 3.10 -23.32 35.15
CA LEU A 99 2.85 -24.01 33.89
C LEU A 99 1.38 -24.44 33.84
N ILE A 100 0.66 -24.01 32.80
CA ILE A 100 -0.76 -24.32 32.60
C ILE A 100 -0.91 -25.25 31.38
N PRO A 101 -1.29 -26.53 31.55
CA PRO A 101 -1.54 -27.44 30.43
C PRO A 101 -2.72 -26.95 29.57
N LEU A 102 -2.52 -26.94 28.25
CA LEU A 102 -3.55 -26.63 27.27
C LEU A 102 -4.10 -27.89 26.59
N ASP A 103 -3.20 -28.85 26.32
CA ASP A 103 -3.52 -30.12 25.68
C ASP A 103 -2.58 -31.23 26.18
N TRP A 104 -3.03 -32.48 26.09
CA TRP A 104 -2.34 -33.66 26.61
C TRP A 104 -2.71 -34.92 25.82
N ASN A 105 -2.05 -36.04 26.10
CA ASN A 105 -2.34 -37.31 25.44
C ASN A 105 -3.83 -37.70 25.56
N PRO A 106 -4.59 -37.86 24.46
CA PRO A 106 -6.00 -38.27 24.50
C PRO A 106 -6.22 -39.64 25.17
N SER A 107 -5.21 -40.51 25.14
CA SER A 107 -5.23 -41.85 25.74
C SER A 107 -4.74 -41.88 27.19
N GLY A 108 -4.50 -40.74 27.82
CA GLY A 108 -3.97 -40.63 29.18
C GLY A 108 -4.45 -39.39 29.92
N ARG A 109 -3.71 -38.96 30.94
CA ARG A 109 -3.96 -37.75 31.71
C ARG A 109 -2.86 -36.71 31.53
N ILE A 110 -3.07 -35.53 32.09
CA ILE A 110 -2.00 -34.55 32.30
C ILE A 110 -0.91 -35.18 33.17
N GLY A 111 0.32 -35.24 32.67
CA GLY A 111 1.50 -35.69 33.40
C GLY A 111 2.74 -34.89 33.03
N LEU A 112 3.62 -34.62 34.00
CA LEU A 112 4.76 -33.72 33.84
C LEU A 112 5.90 -33.99 34.84
N ARG A 113 7.13 -33.93 34.36
CA ARG A 113 8.35 -33.61 35.10
C ARG A 113 8.89 -32.29 34.53
N LEU A 114 9.23 -31.35 35.39
CA LEU A 114 9.58 -29.97 35.02
C LEU A 114 10.97 -29.62 35.58
N GLU A 115 11.84 -29.09 34.73
CA GLU A 115 13.16 -28.56 35.10
C GLU A 115 13.26 -27.09 34.62
N THR A 116 13.86 -26.23 35.44
CA THR A 116 13.98 -24.78 35.15
C THR A 116 15.43 -24.33 35.23
N TYR A 117 15.92 -23.68 34.18
CA TYR A 117 17.31 -23.22 34.08
C TYR A 117 17.38 -21.71 34.24
N GLY A 118 18.33 -21.22 35.03
CA GLY A 118 18.49 -19.80 35.30
C GLY A 118 19.59 -19.50 36.32
N CYS A 119 19.77 -18.23 36.63
CA CYS A 119 20.71 -17.72 37.63
C CYS A 119 20.00 -16.80 38.63
N PRO A 120 20.41 -16.75 39.91
CA PRO A 120 19.89 -15.77 40.87
C PRO A 120 20.02 -14.34 40.34
N TYR A 121 19.00 -13.52 40.61
CA TYR A 121 18.96 -12.11 40.22
C TYR A 121 18.89 -11.23 41.47
N THR A 122 19.72 -10.19 41.51
CA THR A 122 19.81 -9.21 42.60
C THR A 122 19.75 -7.81 42.02
N SER A 123 18.92 -6.96 42.60
CA SER A 123 18.74 -5.57 42.16
C SER A 123 18.53 -4.64 43.34
N ASP A 124 18.84 -3.36 43.13
CA ASP A 124 18.48 -2.31 44.06
C ASP A 124 17.08 -1.80 43.74
N VAL A 125 16.23 -1.74 44.76
CA VAL A 125 14.82 -1.39 44.63
C VAL A 125 14.47 -0.29 45.63
N VAL A 126 13.63 0.64 45.20
CA VAL A 126 13.13 1.74 46.01
C VAL A 126 11.63 1.95 45.77
N SER A 127 10.86 2.18 46.84
CA SER A 127 9.42 2.47 46.76
C SER A 127 9.16 3.95 47.03
N LEU A 128 8.38 4.57 46.14
CA LEU A 128 7.95 5.96 46.19
C LEU A 128 6.43 6.02 46.37
N ASP A 129 5.96 6.78 47.35
CA ASP A 129 4.53 6.89 47.70
C ASP A 129 3.83 8.12 47.08
N GLY A 130 4.55 8.85 46.22
CA GLY A 130 4.09 10.13 45.65
C GLY A 130 4.26 11.33 46.57
N SER A 131 4.72 11.16 47.81
CA SER A 131 5.25 12.24 48.67
C SER A 131 6.79 12.19 48.79
N SER A 132 7.37 11.02 48.53
CA SER A 132 8.82 10.79 48.51
C SER A 132 9.43 10.84 47.11
N GLY A 133 10.74 11.14 47.04
CA GLY A 133 11.50 11.31 45.80
C GLY A 133 13.01 11.15 45.97
N LEU A 134 13.73 11.07 44.85
CA LEU A 134 15.18 10.97 44.79
C LEU A 134 15.73 12.01 43.82
N VAL A 135 16.71 12.79 44.25
CA VAL A 135 17.32 13.87 43.47
C VAL A 135 18.84 13.73 43.46
N TYR A 136 19.43 13.55 42.29
CA TYR A 136 20.88 13.59 42.07
C TYR A 136 21.28 14.94 41.48
N ARG A 137 22.31 15.56 42.05
CA ARG A 137 22.93 16.80 41.55
C ARG A 137 24.30 16.48 40.99
N LEU A 138 24.54 16.88 39.75
CA LEU A 138 25.82 16.65 39.09
C LEU A 138 26.87 17.63 39.62
N SER A 139 28.08 17.12 39.89
CA SER A 139 29.22 17.95 40.28
C SER A 139 29.76 18.71 39.05
N PRO A 140 30.07 20.02 39.14
CA PRO A 140 30.65 20.75 38.02
C PRO A 140 32.08 20.28 37.75
N GLY A 141 32.31 19.67 36.57
CA GLY A 141 33.62 19.18 36.16
C GLY A 141 33.74 19.01 34.63
N PRO A 142 34.96 18.91 34.08
CA PRO A 142 35.16 18.88 32.62
C PRO A 142 34.65 17.57 31.99
N ARG A 143 33.70 17.67 31.06
CA ARG A 143 33.08 16.53 30.36
C ARG A 143 34.10 15.72 29.55
N ARG A 144 33.95 14.39 29.52
CA ARG A 144 34.69 13.45 28.65
C ARG A 144 33.83 12.40 27.94
N ALA A 145 32.51 12.37 28.17
CA ALA A 145 31.62 11.35 27.62
C ALA A 145 31.00 11.79 26.28
N SER A 146 30.99 10.90 25.28
CA SER A 146 30.36 11.10 23.97
C SER A 146 28.90 10.63 23.88
N ARG A 147 28.36 10.09 24.99
CA ARG A 147 27.00 9.60 25.14
C ARG A 147 26.60 9.79 26.60
N GLU A 148 25.44 10.37 26.84
CA GLU A 148 24.80 10.38 28.16
C GLU A 148 23.59 9.43 28.12
N ALA A 149 23.31 8.74 29.22
CA ALA A 149 22.20 7.81 29.31
C ALA A 149 21.65 7.72 30.74
N VAL A 150 20.33 7.63 30.85
CA VAL A 150 19.61 7.30 32.08
C VAL A 150 18.77 6.06 31.81
N SER A 151 18.92 5.02 32.63
CA SER A 151 18.07 3.84 32.58
C SER A 151 17.52 3.49 33.96
N LEU A 152 16.34 2.88 33.98
CA LEU A 152 15.68 2.39 35.19
C LEU A 152 14.66 1.32 34.80
N LYS A 153 14.16 0.59 35.78
CA LYS A 153 12.89 -0.11 35.69
C LYS A 153 11.88 0.50 36.65
N PHE A 154 10.59 0.43 36.32
CA PHE A 154 9.52 0.88 37.20
C PHE A 154 8.34 -0.09 37.22
N LYS A 155 7.53 -0.02 38.29
CA LYS A 155 6.35 -0.87 38.55
C LYS A 155 5.28 -0.06 39.27
N THR A 156 4.08 0.04 38.70
CA THR A 156 2.97 0.82 39.30
C THR A 156 1.58 0.29 38.93
N LEU A 157 0.60 0.63 39.78
CA LEU A 157 -0.85 0.47 39.57
C LEU A 157 -1.55 1.78 39.13
N ARG A 158 -0.84 2.92 39.12
CA ARG A 158 -1.40 4.20 38.67
C ARG A 158 -1.12 4.38 37.19
N ASN A 159 -2.11 4.83 36.45
CA ASN A 159 -1.97 5.19 35.04
C ASN A 159 -1.44 6.62 34.82
N TYR A 160 -0.98 7.32 35.87
CA TYR A 160 -0.32 8.63 35.78
C TYR A 160 0.81 8.80 36.81
N GLY A 161 1.84 9.59 36.46
CA GLY A 161 2.91 9.99 37.38
C GLY A 161 4.22 10.45 36.70
N THR A 162 4.89 11.47 37.25
CA THR A 162 6.20 11.94 36.77
C THR A 162 7.33 10.96 37.17
N LEU A 163 7.81 10.16 36.22
CA LEU A 163 8.78 9.09 36.46
C LEU A 163 10.22 9.62 36.59
N LEU A 164 10.63 10.45 35.64
CA LEU A 164 11.96 11.09 35.59
C LEU A 164 11.79 12.58 35.28
N GLN A 165 12.62 13.42 35.88
CA GLN A 165 12.77 14.82 35.54
C GLN A 165 14.25 15.19 35.53
N ALA A 166 14.71 15.76 34.43
CA ALA A 166 16.04 16.30 34.25
C ALA A 166 15.93 17.82 34.02
N GLU A 167 16.62 18.61 34.86
CA GLU A 167 16.69 20.07 34.77
C GLU A 167 18.12 20.47 34.39
N GLY A 168 18.28 21.36 33.41
CA GLY A 168 19.56 21.89 32.95
C GLY A 168 19.59 23.42 32.94
N GLU A 169 20.64 23.99 32.34
CA GLU A 169 20.80 25.45 32.28
C GLU A 169 19.71 26.17 31.48
N GLY A 170 19.56 27.48 31.74
CA GLY A 170 18.56 28.33 31.08
C GLY A 170 17.10 28.09 31.48
N GLY A 171 16.80 27.11 32.35
CA GLY A 171 15.42 26.69 32.62
C GLY A 171 14.84 25.78 31.53
N LEU A 172 15.72 25.09 30.80
CA LEU A 172 15.37 23.98 29.91
C LEU A 172 15.29 22.69 30.73
N GLY A 173 14.19 21.96 30.59
CA GLY A 173 13.96 20.71 31.29
C GLY A 173 13.33 19.65 30.40
N LEU A 174 13.58 18.39 30.74
CA LEU A 174 12.99 17.22 30.11
C LEU A 174 12.31 16.39 31.21
N SER A 175 11.06 16.03 31.00
CA SER A 175 10.30 15.20 31.93
C SER A 175 9.71 14.00 31.22
N LEU A 176 9.81 12.85 31.88
CA LEU A 176 9.26 11.57 31.43
C LEU A 176 8.07 11.26 32.32
N GLU A 177 6.86 11.37 31.76
CA GLU A 177 5.61 11.34 32.51
C GLU A 177 4.73 10.19 32.03
N LEU A 178 4.26 9.37 32.96
CA LEU A 178 3.21 8.41 32.70
C LEU A 178 1.87 9.16 32.60
N GLU A 179 1.12 8.94 31.53
CA GLU A 179 -0.26 9.41 31.37
C GLU A 179 -1.09 8.39 30.60
N ARG A 180 -2.26 8.03 31.14
CA ARG A 180 -3.14 6.95 30.63
C ARG A 180 -2.38 5.64 30.37
N GLY A 181 -1.42 5.31 31.23
CA GLY A 181 -0.61 4.09 31.08
C GLY A 181 0.38 4.10 29.91
N LYS A 182 0.65 5.26 29.29
CA LYS A 182 1.68 5.48 28.26
C LYS A 182 2.76 6.41 28.78
N LEU A 183 4.00 6.27 28.31
CA LEU A 183 5.11 7.10 28.74
C LEU A 183 5.32 8.25 27.75
N LEU A 184 5.20 9.49 28.22
CA LEU A 184 5.32 10.70 27.43
C LEU A 184 6.67 11.39 27.70
N LEU A 185 7.41 11.67 26.63
CA LEU A 185 8.61 12.49 26.67
C LEU A 185 8.22 13.96 26.43
N LEU A 186 8.36 14.78 27.47
CA LEU A 186 7.91 16.17 27.48
C LEU A 186 9.09 17.13 27.61
N LEU A 187 9.09 18.16 26.77
CA LEU A 187 10.04 19.27 26.80
C LEU A 187 9.44 20.46 27.55
N ARG A 188 10.18 21.02 28.50
CA ARG A 188 9.78 22.17 29.32
C ARG A 188 10.73 23.34 29.07
N GLN A 189 10.16 24.51 28.78
CA GLN A 189 10.93 25.72 28.47
C GLN A 189 10.41 26.89 29.32
N GLY A 190 11.28 27.41 30.20
CA GLY A 190 11.04 28.63 30.97
C GLY A 190 11.02 28.42 32.50
N ARG A 191 11.30 29.50 33.23
CA ARG A 191 11.26 29.53 34.71
C ARG A 191 9.85 29.74 35.30
N THR A 192 8.86 30.06 34.48
CA THR A 192 7.48 30.35 34.90
C THR A 192 6.55 29.18 34.56
N SER A 193 5.68 28.79 35.49
CA SER A 193 4.80 27.62 35.41
C SER A 193 3.61 27.77 34.45
N SER A 194 3.77 28.52 33.36
CA SER A 194 2.69 28.97 32.47
C SER A 194 2.86 28.57 30.99
N SER A 195 4.01 28.00 30.61
CA SER A 195 4.19 27.36 29.30
C SER A 195 3.74 25.90 29.38
N GLU A 196 2.85 25.48 28.47
CA GLU A 196 2.50 24.07 28.35
C GLU A 196 3.72 23.27 27.85
N PRO A 197 3.98 22.07 28.39
CA PRO A 197 5.09 21.24 27.96
C PRO A 197 4.86 20.71 26.54
N ARG A 198 5.88 20.79 25.68
CA ARG A 198 5.82 20.27 24.32
C ARG A 198 6.07 18.76 24.32
N LEU A 199 5.11 17.97 23.81
CA LEU A 199 5.29 16.55 23.58
C LEU A 199 6.32 16.30 22.47
N LEU A 200 7.28 15.41 22.74
CA LEU A 200 8.30 14.97 21.78
C LEU A 200 8.09 13.54 21.28
N ALA A 201 7.67 12.63 22.18
CA ALA A 201 7.46 11.21 21.88
C ALA A 201 6.47 10.57 22.86
N SER A 202 5.83 9.47 22.46
CA SER A 202 4.86 8.72 23.29
C SER A 202 5.04 7.22 23.07
N LEU A 203 5.59 6.53 24.07
CA LEU A 203 6.03 5.14 23.93
C LEU A 203 5.52 4.24 25.06
N GLY A 204 5.27 2.98 24.72
CA GLY A 204 4.66 2.00 25.61
C GLY A 204 3.15 2.22 25.81
N SER A 205 2.50 1.21 26.40
CA SER A 205 1.08 1.21 26.72
C SER A 205 0.78 0.19 27.81
N LEU A 206 -0.33 0.39 28.54
CA LEU A 206 -0.76 -0.48 29.65
C LEU A 206 0.30 -0.64 30.76
N LEU A 207 1.17 0.36 30.94
CA LEU A 207 2.28 0.36 31.91
C LEU A 207 1.83 0.50 33.38
N ASP A 208 0.52 0.36 33.63
CA ASP A 208 -0.16 0.33 34.93
C ASP A 208 -0.53 -1.10 35.38
N ASP A 209 0.12 -2.11 34.77
CA ASP A 209 -0.16 -3.53 34.96
C ASP A 209 0.44 -4.13 36.25
N GLN A 210 1.17 -3.35 37.04
CA GLN A 210 1.92 -3.77 38.23
C GLN A 210 2.98 -4.86 37.95
N HIS A 211 3.59 -4.85 36.77
CA HIS A 211 4.84 -5.54 36.46
C HIS A 211 6.00 -4.55 36.32
N TRP A 212 7.22 -5.09 36.22
CA TRP A 212 8.41 -4.31 35.91
C TRP A 212 8.48 -3.97 34.42
N HIS A 213 8.61 -2.69 34.12
CA HIS A 213 8.89 -2.14 32.80
C HIS A 213 10.26 -1.49 32.77
N HIS A 214 11.05 -1.75 31.74
CA HIS A 214 12.36 -1.12 31.54
C HIS A 214 12.21 0.19 30.76
N VAL A 215 12.98 1.21 31.13
CA VAL A 215 13.01 2.51 30.47
C VAL A 215 14.45 2.98 30.35
N ALA A 216 14.85 3.41 29.16
CA ALA A 216 16.14 4.06 28.95
C ALA A 216 15.99 5.30 28.05
N VAL A 217 16.69 6.38 28.41
CA VAL A 217 16.80 7.61 27.62
C VAL A 217 18.28 7.79 27.30
N GLU A 218 18.64 7.81 26.03
CA GLU A 218 20.02 8.03 25.57
C GLU A 218 20.12 9.29 24.71
N TRP A 219 21.09 10.15 25.03
CA TRP A 219 21.40 11.36 24.27
C TRP A 219 22.56 11.10 23.30
N ARG A 220 22.36 11.44 22.02
CA ARG A 220 23.33 11.27 20.92
C ARG A 220 23.37 12.52 20.04
N SER A 221 24.01 13.58 20.53
CA SER A 221 24.28 14.88 19.88
C SER A 221 23.10 15.54 19.13
N SER A 222 22.70 15.00 17.96
CA SER A 222 21.56 15.48 17.17
C SER A 222 20.21 14.83 17.50
N HIS A 223 20.19 13.71 18.22
CA HIS A 223 18.97 12.91 18.47
C HIS A 223 18.97 12.26 19.86
N LEU A 224 17.79 11.88 20.31
CA LEU A 224 17.55 11.17 21.57
C LEU A 224 16.86 9.84 21.27
N ASN A 225 17.30 8.76 21.90
CA ASN A 225 16.63 7.45 21.83
C ASN A 225 15.86 7.22 23.13
N LEU A 226 14.52 7.13 23.04
CA LEU A 226 13.66 6.69 24.14
C LEU A 226 13.37 5.21 23.96
N THR A 227 13.71 4.39 24.95
CA THR A 227 13.40 2.96 24.96
C THR A 227 12.41 2.65 26.08
N VAL A 228 11.33 1.93 25.76
CA VAL A 228 10.38 1.37 26.73
C VAL A 228 10.22 -0.13 26.46
N ASP A 229 10.53 -0.92 27.48
CA ASP A 229 10.78 -2.36 27.43
C ASP A 229 11.80 -2.74 26.35
N LYS A 230 11.31 -3.03 25.13
CA LYS A 230 12.10 -3.43 23.96
C LYS A 230 11.96 -2.49 22.77
N HIS A 231 10.99 -1.58 22.80
CA HIS A 231 10.76 -0.65 21.69
C HIS A 231 11.60 0.59 21.91
N THR A 232 12.36 1.00 20.89
CA THR A 232 13.13 2.24 20.88
C THR A 232 12.59 3.20 19.82
N GLU A 233 12.21 4.39 20.25
CA GLU A 233 11.80 5.51 19.39
C GLU A 233 12.95 6.53 19.29
N ARG A 234 13.29 6.93 18.07
CA ARG A 234 14.35 7.92 17.80
C ARG A 234 13.71 9.29 17.59
N VAL A 235 14.05 10.22 18.46
CA VAL A 235 13.47 11.56 18.55
C VAL A 235 14.49 12.59 18.06
N GLN A 236 14.09 13.43 17.11
CA GLN A 236 14.91 14.55 16.65
C GLN A 236 14.82 15.70 17.67
N MET A 237 15.95 16.09 18.25
CA MET A 237 15.98 17.14 19.27
C MET A 237 15.99 18.54 18.62
N PRO A 238 15.31 19.55 19.20
CA PRO A 238 15.41 20.94 18.74
C PRO A 238 16.85 21.46 18.81
N ALA A 239 17.23 22.38 17.92
CA ALA A 239 18.59 22.90 17.84
C ALA A 239 19.10 23.51 19.17
N GLU A 240 18.20 24.09 19.96
CA GLU A 240 18.44 24.63 21.31
C GLU A 240 18.98 23.58 22.31
N PHE A 241 18.74 22.29 22.07
CA PHE A 241 19.16 21.18 22.95
C PHE A 241 20.46 20.49 22.49
N SER A 242 21.09 20.95 21.40
CA SER A 242 22.35 20.40 20.87
C SER A 242 23.53 20.47 21.84
N HIS A 243 23.45 21.36 22.84
CA HIS A 243 24.47 21.59 23.88
C HIS A 243 23.83 21.64 25.28
N TRP A 244 22.79 20.83 25.53
CA TRP A 244 22.02 20.90 26.79
C TRP A 244 22.75 20.24 27.96
N ASP A 245 23.26 21.07 28.88
CA ASP A 245 23.97 20.63 30.08
C ASP A 245 23.00 20.32 31.23
N ILE A 246 22.82 19.03 31.52
CA ILE A 246 22.01 18.52 32.64
C ILE A 246 22.69 18.87 33.99
N GLN A 247 21.97 19.52 34.91
CA GLN A 247 22.45 19.87 36.24
C GLN A 247 21.87 18.96 37.35
N GLN A 248 20.61 18.57 37.20
CA GLN A 248 19.88 17.76 38.18
C GLN A 248 19.05 16.70 37.48
N VAL A 249 19.08 15.46 37.99
CA VAL A 249 18.24 14.34 37.54
C VAL A 249 17.55 13.72 38.75
N GLY A 250 16.27 13.40 38.65
CA GLY A 250 15.57 12.73 39.75
C GLY A 250 14.17 12.24 39.42
N SER A 251 13.58 11.53 40.38
CA SER A 251 12.17 11.14 40.39
C SER A 251 11.47 11.89 41.51
N ASN A 252 10.27 12.44 41.25
CA ASN A 252 9.53 13.30 42.17
C ASN A 252 10.39 14.45 42.75
N THR A 253 11.03 15.27 41.90
CA THR A 253 12.01 16.29 42.35
C THR A 253 11.43 17.40 43.24
N LYS A 254 10.11 17.66 43.14
CA LYS A 254 9.37 18.71 43.86
C LYS A 254 8.02 18.15 44.37
N PRO A 255 8.04 17.18 45.31
CA PRO A 255 6.87 16.35 45.59
C PRO A 255 5.75 17.13 46.30
N GLU A 256 6.08 18.15 47.09
CA GLU A 256 5.09 18.97 47.80
C GLU A 256 4.23 19.86 46.88
N VAL A 257 4.65 20.08 45.62
CA VAL A 257 4.02 21.03 44.68
C VAL A 257 3.20 20.31 43.59
N SER A 258 3.61 19.11 43.18
CA SER A 258 2.97 18.39 42.06
C SER A 258 1.91 17.40 42.54
N LYS A 259 0.68 17.52 42.00
CA LYS A 259 -0.40 16.53 42.20
C LYS A 259 -0.21 15.25 41.35
N ARG A 260 0.82 15.18 40.51
CA ARG A 260 1.10 14.07 39.57
C ARG A 260 2.43 13.37 39.86
N ASN A 261 2.86 13.29 41.13
CA ASN A 261 4.05 12.50 41.49
C ASN A 261 3.87 11.01 41.19
N PHE A 262 4.95 10.34 40.83
CA PHE A 262 5.00 8.88 40.67
C PHE A 262 4.79 8.18 42.01
N HIS A 263 3.95 7.15 41.99
CA HIS A 263 3.67 6.27 43.12
C HIS A 263 3.84 4.83 42.65
N GLY A 264 4.82 4.11 43.18
CA GLY A 264 5.21 2.79 42.71
C GLY A 264 6.64 2.46 43.12
N CYS A 265 7.22 1.45 42.50
CA CYS A 265 8.59 1.02 42.76
C CYS A 265 9.49 1.34 41.57
N LEU A 266 10.74 1.72 41.85
CA LEU A 266 11.83 1.85 40.88
C LEU A 266 12.90 0.79 41.19
N GLU A 267 13.55 0.28 40.16
CA GLU A 267 14.64 -0.69 40.25
C GLU A 267 15.78 -0.24 39.31
N ASN A 268 17.03 -0.40 39.76
CA ASN A 268 18.25 -0.10 39.01
C ASN A 268 18.24 1.26 38.26
N LEU A 269 17.94 2.36 38.97
CA LEU A 269 18.12 3.73 38.46
C LEU A 269 19.61 4.06 38.28
N LEU A 270 20.04 4.08 37.01
CA LEU A 270 21.41 4.30 36.56
C LEU A 270 21.52 5.63 35.81
N TYR A 271 22.56 6.41 36.10
CA TYR A 271 22.98 7.58 35.32
C TYR A 271 24.42 7.35 34.84
N ASN A 272 24.67 7.18 33.54
CA ASN A 272 25.99 6.84 32.99
C ASN A 272 26.70 5.71 33.78
N GLU A 273 26.02 4.57 33.96
CA GLU A 273 26.44 3.41 34.77
C GLU A 273 26.54 3.62 36.30
N LEU A 274 26.31 4.83 36.83
CA LEU A 274 26.27 5.10 38.28
C LEU A 274 24.89 4.78 38.86
N ASN A 275 24.83 3.85 39.81
CA ASN A 275 23.61 3.48 40.54
C ASN A 275 23.23 4.52 41.60
N LEU A 276 22.24 5.35 41.28
CA LEU A 276 21.85 6.47 42.13
C LEU A 276 21.18 6.04 43.44
N MET A 277 20.59 4.84 43.51
CA MET A 277 19.94 4.36 44.73
C MET A 277 20.95 3.71 45.68
N GLU A 278 22.02 3.09 45.15
CA GLU A 278 23.15 2.63 45.96
C GLU A 278 23.82 3.81 46.68
N LEU A 279 24.07 4.91 45.95
CA LEU A 279 24.55 6.18 46.52
C LEU A 279 23.56 6.75 47.56
N ALA A 280 22.24 6.65 47.32
CA ALA A 280 21.22 7.05 48.29
C ALA A 280 21.24 6.20 49.58
N LYS A 281 21.42 4.87 49.47
CA LYS A 281 21.55 3.97 50.63
C LYS A 281 22.74 4.32 51.50
N HIS A 282 23.87 4.68 50.87
CA HIS A 282 25.11 5.06 51.56
C HIS A 282 25.13 6.53 52.03
N LYS A 283 24.09 7.32 51.70
CA LYS A 283 23.92 8.74 52.07
C LYS A 283 25.03 9.66 51.50
N GLU A 284 25.45 9.38 50.27
CA GLU A 284 26.44 10.19 49.55
C GLU A 284 25.93 11.62 49.28
N PRO A 285 26.77 12.67 49.40
CA PRO A 285 26.34 14.07 49.42
C PRO A 285 25.76 14.59 48.10
N HIS A 286 25.98 13.86 46.99
CA HIS A 286 25.44 14.21 45.67
C HIS A 286 24.01 13.71 45.44
N VAL A 287 23.48 12.81 46.28
CA VAL A 287 22.10 12.32 46.21
C VAL A 287 21.30 12.80 47.42
N THR A 288 20.24 13.56 47.17
CA THR A 288 19.27 14.00 48.17
C THR A 288 18.03 13.11 48.13
N VAL A 289 17.73 12.48 49.26
CA VAL A 289 16.46 11.78 49.51
C VAL A 289 15.42 12.78 49.99
N VAL A 290 14.24 12.81 49.36
CA VAL A 290 13.13 13.69 49.72
C VAL A 290 11.98 12.85 50.27
N GLY A 291 11.43 13.23 51.43
CA GLY A 291 10.39 12.45 52.11
C GLY A 291 10.91 11.12 52.70
N ASN A 292 9.99 10.21 53.05
CA ASN A 292 10.33 8.91 53.62
C ASN A 292 10.45 7.84 52.52
N VAL A 293 11.67 7.50 52.14
CA VAL A 293 11.97 6.52 51.09
C VAL A 293 12.29 5.15 51.69
N THR A 294 11.67 4.10 51.15
CA THR A 294 11.90 2.71 51.59
C THR A 294 12.62 1.91 50.50
N PHE A 295 13.71 1.23 50.86
CA PHE A 295 14.54 0.43 49.95
C PHE A 295 14.02 -1.00 49.77
N SER A 296 12.70 -1.12 49.57
CA SER A 296 11.96 -2.37 49.40
C SER A 296 10.64 -2.06 48.68
N CYS A 297 10.24 -2.84 47.69
CA CYS A 297 8.92 -2.66 47.06
C CYS A 297 7.82 -3.26 47.93
N ALA A 298 6.87 -2.44 48.38
CA ALA A 298 5.70 -2.91 49.11
C ALA A 298 4.65 -3.46 48.12
N GLU A 299 4.43 -4.77 48.15
CA GLU A 299 3.59 -5.44 47.15
C GLU A 299 2.10 -5.39 47.55
N SER A 300 1.28 -4.75 46.73
CA SER A 300 -0.17 -4.74 46.90
C SER A 300 -0.82 -5.86 46.08
N LEU A 301 -1.64 -6.68 46.74
CA LEU A 301 -2.36 -7.79 46.10
C LEU A 301 -3.50 -7.27 45.23
N SER A 302 -3.27 -7.17 43.93
CA SER A 302 -4.28 -6.80 42.93
C SER A 302 -4.65 -8.02 42.07
N VAL A 303 -5.64 -8.79 42.52
CA VAL A 303 -6.13 -9.96 41.77
C VAL A 303 -7.15 -9.48 40.73
N ALA A 304 -6.84 -9.73 39.45
CA ALA A 304 -7.75 -9.47 38.33
C ALA A 304 -8.28 -10.79 37.73
N VAL A 305 -9.37 -10.71 36.99
CA VAL A 305 -9.93 -11.81 36.20
C VAL A 305 -10.17 -11.37 34.76
N THR A 306 -9.73 -12.20 33.81
CA THR A 306 -9.90 -11.98 32.37
C THR A 306 -11.05 -12.83 31.84
N PHE A 307 -11.89 -12.19 31.01
CA PHE A 307 -12.94 -12.82 30.21
C PHE A 307 -12.44 -12.89 28.75
N PRO A 308 -11.76 -13.97 28.33
CA PRO A 308 -11.13 -14.04 27.01
C PRO A 308 -12.12 -14.20 25.85
N GLY A 309 -13.32 -14.75 26.05
CA GLY A 309 -14.21 -15.08 24.92
C GLY A 309 -15.68 -15.35 25.26
N PRO A 310 -16.50 -15.75 24.27
CA PRO A 310 -17.96 -15.78 24.40
C PRO A 310 -18.53 -16.87 25.33
N GLN A 311 -17.69 -17.76 25.86
CA GLN A 311 -18.06 -18.77 26.86
C GLN A 311 -17.65 -18.37 28.29
N SER A 312 -17.08 -17.17 28.45
CA SER A 312 -16.55 -16.66 29.71
C SER A 312 -17.66 -16.05 30.58
N PHE A 313 -17.83 -16.57 31.80
CA PHE A 313 -18.74 -15.96 32.79
C PHE A 313 -18.25 -16.24 34.22
N LEU A 314 -18.61 -15.34 35.15
CA LEU A 314 -18.48 -15.52 36.59
C LEU A 314 -19.85 -15.36 37.25
N GLN A 315 -20.32 -16.41 37.91
CA GLN A 315 -21.58 -16.45 38.65
C GLN A 315 -21.29 -16.42 40.15
N LEU A 316 -21.77 -15.39 40.86
CA LEU A 316 -21.56 -15.21 42.30
C LEU A 316 -22.88 -15.34 43.09
N PRO A 317 -22.89 -16.10 44.20
CA PRO A 317 -24.03 -16.17 45.10
C PRO A 317 -24.07 -14.95 46.03
N ARG A 318 -25.28 -14.41 46.27
CA ARG A 318 -25.52 -13.47 47.38
C ARG A 318 -25.69 -14.28 48.68
N LYS A 319 -25.10 -13.84 49.79
CA LYS A 319 -25.27 -14.50 51.10
C LYS A 319 -26.70 -14.27 51.62
N ALA A 320 -27.43 -15.36 51.87
CA ALA A 320 -28.68 -15.29 52.63
C ALA A 320 -28.37 -14.83 54.07
N GLY A 321 -29.09 -13.81 54.55
CA GLY A 321 -28.93 -13.25 55.90
C GLY A 321 -28.37 -11.83 55.99
N ALA A 322 -27.98 -11.20 54.87
CA ALA A 322 -27.74 -9.76 54.84
C ALA A 322 -29.09 -9.01 54.93
N SER A 323 -29.27 -8.18 55.97
CA SER A 323 -30.56 -7.57 56.35
C SER A 323 -31.27 -6.86 55.20
N SER A 324 -32.55 -7.19 55.00
CA SER A 324 -33.43 -6.70 53.91
C SER A 324 -33.77 -5.20 53.96
N SER A 325 -33.21 -4.44 54.90
CA SER A 325 -33.44 -2.99 55.08
C SER A 325 -32.40 -2.09 54.38
N GLY A 326 -31.32 -2.66 53.82
CA GLY A 326 -30.09 -1.92 53.47
C GLY A 326 -29.91 -1.47 52.00
N GLY A 327 -30.77 -1.91 51.07
CA GLY A 327 -30.55 -1.70 49.63
C GLY A 327 -29.49 -2.64 49.03
N VAL A 328 -29.12 -2.38 47.78
CA VAL A 328 -28.14 -3.19 47.00
C VAL A 328 -27.00 -2.29 46.53
N SER A 329 -25.77 -2.75 46.67
CA SER A 329 -24.56 -2.12 46.13
C SER A 329 -23.72 -3.16 45.38
N VAL A 330 -23.35 -2.88 44.14
CA VAL A 330 -22.43 -3.70 43.35
C VAL A 330 -21.39 -2.78 42.73
N GLY A 331 -20.12 -2.99 43.08
CA GLY A 331 -19.00 -2.24 42.50
C GLY A 331 -18.00 -3.16 41.80
N PHE A 332 -17.31 -2.67 40.78
CA PHE A 332 -16.18 -3.35 40.16
C PHE A 332 -15.34 -2.37 39.33
N GLN A 333 -14.07 -2.67 39.11
CA GLN A 333 -13.29 -2.05 38.04
C GLN A 333 -13.27 -2.95 36.82
N PHE A 334 -13.33 -2.37 35.61
CA PHE A 334 -13.14 -3.10 34.35
C PHE A 334 -12.20 -2.35 33.39
N ARG A 335 -11.57 -3.09 32.47
CA ARG A 335 -10.89 -2.52 31.29
C ARG A 335 -11.08 -3.38 30.04
N THR A 336 -11.28 -2.74 28.89
CA THR A 336 -11.48 -3.41 27.59
C THR A 336 -11.14 -2.48 26.42
N TRP A 337 -10.94 -3.06 25.23
CA TRP A 337 -10.92 -2.35 23.94
C TRP A 337 -12.27 -2.41 23.20
N ASN A 338 -13.19 -3.29 23.62
CA ASN A 338 -14.45 -3.50 22.92
C ASN A 338 -15.45 -2.38 23.23
N LYS A 339 -16.04 -1.77 22.19
CA LYS A 339 -17.08 -0.73 22.32
C LYS A 339 -18.42 -1.25 22.89
N ALA A 340 -18.61 -2.56 22.95
CA ALA A 340 -19.83 -3.18 23.48
C ALA A 340 -19.55 -4.52 24.18
N GLY A 341 -20.36 -4.86 25.18
CA GLY A 341 -20.24 -6.11 25.94
C GLY A 341 -21.08 -6.13 27.22
N LEU A 342 -21.71 -7.26 27.56
CA LEU A 342 -22.49 -7.44 28.79
C LEU A 342 -21.59 -7.56 30.03
N LEU A 343 -21.59 -6.55 30.90
CA LEU A 343 -20.75 -6.53 32.11
C LEU A 343 -21.38 -7.32 33.27
N LEU A 344 -22.67 -7.09 33.54
CA LEU A 344 -23.39 -7.68 34.68
C LEU A 344 -24.87 -7.91 34.33
N THR A 345 -25.44 -9.03 34.79
CA THR A 345 -26.88 -9.30 34.76
C THR A 345 -27.36 -10.11 35.97
N PHE A 346 -28.61 -9.89 36.37
CA PHE A 346 -29.32 -10.62 37.43
C PHE A 346 -30.84 -10.51 37.24
N GLU A 347 -31.60 -11.38 37.90
CA GLU A 347 -33.06 -11.48 37.81
C GLU A 347 -33.76 -10.89 39.04
N LEU A 348 -34.92 -10.25 38.84
CA LEU A 348 -35.71 -9.59 39.88
C LEU A 348 -36.80 -10.52 40.45
N PRO A 349 -36.93 -10.66 41.78
CA PRO A 349 -37.63 -11.78 42.40
C PRO A 349 -39.17 -11.81 42.26
N GLN A 350 -39.86 -10.67 42.27
CA GLN A 350 -41.33 -10.66 42.38
C GLN A 350 -42.11 -10.30 41.10
N GLU A 351 -41.44 -9.92 40.01
CA GLU A 351 -42.12 -9.35 38.82
C GLU A 351 -41.63 -9.85 37.45
N GLY A 352 -40.77 -10.87 37.40
CA GLY A 352 -40.31 -11.46 36.12
C GLY A 352 -39.49 -10.51 35.25
N GLY A 353 -38.65 -9.68 35.87
CA GLY A 353 -37.80 -8.71 35.20
C GLY A 353 -36.31 -9.06 35.25
N VAL A 354 -35.54 -8.55 34.28
CA VAL A 354 -34.09 -8.77 34.18
C VAL A 354 -33.36 -7.43 34.11
N VAL A 355 -32.25 -7.32 34.84
CA VAL A 355 -31.36 -6.15 34.80
C VAL A 355 -30.16 -6.46 33.92
N TRP A 356 -29.83 -5.54 33.03
CA TRP A 356 -28.67 -5.60 32.14
C TRP A 356 -27.80 -4.36 32.33
N LEU A 357 -26.54 -4.56 32.73
CA LEU A 357 -25.50 -3.53 32.75
C LEU A 357 -24.47 -3.90 31.68
N TYR A 358 -24.34 -3.08 30.64
CA TYR A 358 -23.56 -3.40 29.45
C TYR A 358 -22.88 -2.17 28.87
N LEU A 359 -21.84 -2.38 28.07
CA LEU A 359 -21.26 -1.35 27.23
C LEU A 359 -22.00 -1.31 25.89
N SER A 360 -22.26 -0.10 25.40
CA SER A 360 -22.68 0.17 24.03
C SER A 360 -22.12 1.50 23.59
N GLU A 361 -21.53 1.57 22.38
CA GLU A 361 -20.89 2.78 21.83
C GLU A 361 -19.82 3.38 22.78
N ALA A 362 -19.11 2.51 23.53
CA ALA A 362 -18.15 2.88 24.57
C ALA A 362 -18.74 3.73 25.72
N ARG A 363 -20.04 3.58 26.01
CA ARG A 363 -20.73 4.13 27.18
C ARG A 363 -21.31 3.01 28.02
N LEU A 364 -21.38 3.20 29.34
CA LEU A 364 -22.03 2.27 30.25
C LEU A 364 -23.54 2.50 30.16
N ARG A 365 -24.31 1.46 29.88
CA ARG A 365 -25.79 1.49 29.87
C ARG A 365 -26.35 0.49 30.87
N LEU A 366 -27.33 0.93 31.66
CA LEU A 366 -28.15 0.08 32.53
C LEU A 366 -29.57 0.05 31.99
N GLN A 367 -30.12 -1.14 31.77
CA GLN A 367 -31.47 -1.32 31.26
C GLN A 367 -32.23 -2.35 32.09
N ILE A 368 -33.49 -2.06 32.42
CA ILE A 368 -34.38 -2.97 33.14
C ILE A 368 -35.51 -3.40 32.21
N HIS A 369 -35.63 -4.70 31.98
CA HIS A 369 -36.69 -5.29 31.16
C HIS A 369 -37.74 -6.02 31.98
N LYS A 370 -39.00 -5.90 31.58
CA LYS A 370 -40.14 -6.69 32.09
C LYS A 370 -41.10 -6.97 30.93
N ALA A 371 -41.54 -8.23 30.77
CA ALA A 371 -42.49 -8.64 29.73
C ALA A 371 -42.18 -8.10 28.31
N GLY A 372 -40.90 -8.09 27.92
CA GLY A 372 -40.44 -7.62 26.60
C GLY A 372 -40.39 -6.09 26.41
N ARG A 373 -40.62 -5.28 27.44
CA ARG A 373 -40.49 -3.82 27.40
C ARG A 373 -39.36 -3.33 28.30
N ALA A 374 -38.63 -2.32 27.85
CA ALA A 374 -37.66 -1.59 28.68
C ALA A 374 -38.42 -0.60 29.58
N LEU A 375 -38.28 -0.76 30.91
CA LEU A 375 -38.92 0.10 31.91
C LEU A 375 -38.03 1.28 32.33
N LEU A 376 -36.71 1.14 32.18
CA LEU A 376 -35.72 2.13 32.55
C LEU A 376 -34.47 1.93 31.69
N GLU A 377 -33.88 3.02 31.20
CA GLU A 377 -32.54 3.05 30.60
C GLU A 377 -31.75 4.21 31.22
N LEU A 378 -30.56 3.93 31.72
CA LEU A 378 -29.59 4.93 32.22
C LEU A 378 -28.30 4.80 31.42
N THR A 379 -27.61 5.91 31.18
CA THR A 379 -26.30 5.94 30.52
C THR A 379 -25.30 6.75 31.33
N ALA A 380 -24.08 6.26 31.48
CA ALA A 380 -22.99 6.93 32.20
C ALA A 380 -21.63 6.75 31.49
N GLY A 381 -20.72 7.71 31.68
CA GLY A 381 -19.38 7.71 31.10
C GLY A 381 -19.34 7.84 29.57
N SER A 382 -18.12 7.94 29.03
CA SER A 382 -17.85 7.93 27.59
C SER A 382 -16.43 7.46 27.29
N ALA A 383 -16.21 6.91 26.09
CA ALA A 383 -14.92 6.37 25.65
C ALA A 383 -14.35 5.26 26.57
N LEU A 384 -15.21 4.49 27.25
CA LEU A 384 -14.86 3.46 28.24
C LEU A 384 -14.22 2.19 27.64
N ASN A 385 -13.63 2.30 26.46
CA ASN A 385 -12.98 1.23 25.70
C ASN A 385 -11.52 1.62 25.33
N ASP A 386 -10.91 2.51 26.11
CA ASP A 386 -9.56 3.05 25.91
C ASP A 386 -8.45 2.22 26.58
N GLY A 387 -8.78 1.02 27.06
CA GLY A 387 -7.88 0.12 27.76
C GLY A 387 -7.57 0.52 29.22
N GLN A 388 -8.10 1.63 29.73
CA GLN A 388 -7.89 2.06 31.12
C GLN A 388 -8.83 1.33 32.08
N TRP A 389 -8.45 1.30 33.36
CA TRP A 389 -9.32 0.81 34.43
C TRP A 389 -10.37 1.83 34.83
N HIS A 390 -11.63 1.55 34.48
CA HIS A 390 -12.78 2.33 34.92
C HIS A 390 -13.46 1.70 36.15
N ALA A 391 -13.77 2.49 37.17
CA ALA A 391 -14.53 2.06 38.34
C ALA A 391 -16.03 2.26 38.12
N VAL A 392 -16.82 1.21 38.30
CA VAL A 392 -18.28 1.22 38.17
C VAL A 392 -18.91 0.94 39.52
N GLU A 393 -19.92 1.73 39.88
CA GLU A 393 -20.75 1.50 41.07
C GLU A 393 -22.25 1.55 40.71
N LEU A 394 -22.95 0.44 40.94
CA LEU A 394 -24.40 0.31 40.85
C LEU A 394 -24.97 0.36 42.27
N ASN A 395 -25.70 1.42 42.59
CA ASN A 395 -26.31 1.62 43.91
C ASN A 395 -27.84 1.70 43.81
N SER A 396 -28.53 0.91 44.66
CA SER A 396 -29.98 0.95 44.85
C SER A 396 -30.30 1.16 46.34
N ARG A 397 -30.79 2.35 46.71
CA ARG A 397 -31.16 2.69 48.10
C ARG A 397 -32.43 3.53 48.13
N ARG A 398 -33.37 3.20 49.03
CA ARG A 398 -34.64 3.93 49.24
C ARG A 398 -35.46 4.18 47.95
N GLY A 399 -35.40 3.26 46.98
CA GLY A 399 -36.07 3.39 45.68
C GLY A 399 -35.37 4.29 44.64
N ARG A 400 -34.20 4.87 44.95
CA ARG A 400 -33.31 5.54 43.98
C ARG A 400 -32.31 4.53 43.43
N LEU A 401 -32.16 4.52 42.10
CA LEU A 401 -31.17 3.71 41.38
C LEU A 401 -30.17 4.65 40.68
N SER A 402 -28.88 4.37 40.79
CA SER A 402 -27.82 5.19 40.20
C SER A 402 -26.64 4.35 39.73
N ILE A 403 -26.00 4.76 38.63
CA ILE A 403 -24.80 4.15 38.07
C ILE A 403 -23.68 5.19 37.95
N ALA A 404 -22.68 5.11 38.83
CA ALA A 404 -21.50 5.97 38.75
C ALA A 404 -20.38 5.31 37.95
N VAL A 405 -19.59 6.13 37.25
CA VAL A 405 -18.34 5.73 36.58
C VAL A 405 -17.24 6.69 37.04
N ASP A 406 -16.10 6.17 37.46
CA ASP A 406 -14.91 6.94 37.89
C ASP A 406 -15.17 8.02 38.96
N LYS A 407 -16.21 7.79 39.78
CA LYS A 407 -16.75 8.69 40.82
C LYS A 407 -17.49 9.93 40.29
N GLU A 408 -17.77 10.00 39.00
CA GLU A 408 -18.78 10.94 38.46
C GLU A 408 -20.19 10.38 38.74
N GLU A 409 -21.09 11.20 39.29
CA GLU A 409 -22.49 10.81 39.52
C GLU A 409 -23.27 10.72 38.20
N GLY A 410 -23.11 9.60 37.50
CA GLY A 410 -23.90 9.26 36.32
C GLY A 410 -25.38 9.02 36.67
N GLY A 411 -26.25 9.83 36.05
CA GLY A 411 -27.68 9.57 35.86
C GLY A 411 -28.41 8.91 37.04
N SER A 412 -28.55 9.60 38.18
CA SER A 412 -29.44 9.12 39.24
C SER A 412 -30.90 9.19 38.80
N ALA A 413 -31.60 8.05 38.77
CA ALA A 413 -33.02 8.00 38.45
C ALA A 413 -33.88 7.61 39.65
N GLN A 414 -35.05 8.25 39.72
CA GLN A 414 -36.10 7.95 40.68
C GLN A 414 -37.27 7.35 39.90
N PRO A 415 -37.30 6.03 39.69
CA PRO A 415 -38.39 5.39 38.96
C PRO A 415 -39.74 5.63 39.64
N SER A 416 -40.75 5.95 38.82
CA SER A 416 -42.16 5.98 39.22
C SER A 416 -42.90 4.91 38.42
N PRO A 417 -43.50 3.89 39.05
CA PRO A 417 -43.50 3.62 40.49
C PRO A 417 -42.11 3.20 41.02
N SER A 418 -41.93 3.28 42.34
CA SER A 418 -40.68 2.88 43.00
C SER A 418 -40.46 1.37 42.91
N PHE A 419 -39.56 0.93 42.03
CA PHE A 419 -39.16 -0.48 41.94
C PHE A 419 -38.09 -0.79 42.99
N PRO A 420 -38.37 -1.62 44.02
CA PRO A 420 -37.32 -2.14 44.89
C PRO A 420 -36.48 -3.13 44.10
N VAL A 421 -35.27 -2.73 43.70
CA VAL A 421 -34.28 -3.65 43.13
C VAL A 421 -33.69 -4.47 44.28
N THR A 422 -34.39 -5.52 44.68
CA THR A 422 -33.87 -6.56 45.58
C THR A 422 -33.19 -7.64 44.74
N ILE A 423 -31.93 -7.92 45.04
CA ILE A 423 -31.26 -9.11 44.51
C ILE A 423 -31.50 -10.25 45.51
N GLU A 424 -32.33 -11.22 45.13
CA GLU A 424 -32.42 -12.53 45.80
C GLU A 424 -31.76 -13.64 44.97
N SER A 425 -31.41 -13.33 43.71
CA SER A 425 -30.90 -14.26 42.70
C SER A 425 -29.36 -14.22 42.58
N GLN A 426 -28.83 -15.05 41.68
CA GLN A 426 -27.40 -15.15 41.39
C GLN A 426 -26.96 -14.01 40.44
N LEU A 427 -25.81 -13.40 40.71
CA LEU A 427 -25.25 -12.35 39.84
C LEU A 427 -24.31 -12.98 38.80
N PHE A 428 -24.46 -12.59 37.54
CA PHE A 428 -23.63 -13.04 36.42
C PHE A 428 -22.80 -11.90 35.85
N PHE A 429 -21.47 -12.03 35.91
CA PHE A 429 -20.51 -11.10 35.31
C PHE A 429 -19.98 -11.65 33.98
N GLY A 430 -19.81 -10.75 33.01
CA GLY A 430 -19.23 -11.00 31.68
C GLY A 430 -20.12 -11.74 30.67
N GLY A 431 -20.97 -12.66 31.15
CA GLY A 431 -21.89 -13.45 30.33
C GLY A 431 -22.84 -14.30 31.19
N LYS A 432 -23.81 -14.99 30.56
CA LYS A 432 -24.75 -15.92 31.24
C LYS A 432 -24.59 -17.33 30.67
N SER A 433 -24.69 -18.35 31.53
CA SER A 433 -24.60 -19.75 31.13
C SER A 433 -25.74 -20.16 30.17
N ARG A 434 -25.44 -21.00 29.18
CA ARG A 434 -26.39 -21.55 28.19
C ARG A 434 -27.19 -22.78 28.68
N ALA A 435 -27.03 -23.18 29.93
CA ALA A 435 -27.62 -24.41 30.45
C ALA A 435 -29.12 -24.25 30.79
N GLY A 436 -30.00 -24.62 29.85
CA GLY A 436 -31.25 -25.32 30.23
C GLY A 436 -32.61 -24.67 29.95
N GLN A 437 -32.74 -23.58 29.19
CA GLN A 437 -34.07 -23.06 28.80
C GLN A 437 -34.17 -22.55 27.35
N GLN A 438 -35.38 -22.68 26.80
CA GLN A 438 -35.78 -22.37 25.43
C GLN A 438 -35.60 -20.87 25.09
N GLU A 439 -35.10 -20.57 23.89
CA GLU A 439 -35.38 -19.34 23.12
C GLU A 439 -35.27 -17.97 23.83
N CYS A 440 -34.17 -17.70 24.54
CA CYS A 440 -33.71 -16.33 24.77
C CYS A 440 -32.32 -16.11 24.16
N ARG A 441 -32.28 -15.53 22.95
CA ARG A 441 -31.04 -14.91 22.41
C ARG A 441 -30.61 -13.83 23.40
N ASN A 442 -29.39 -13.93 23.94
CA ASN A 442 -28.76 -12.81 24.62
C ASN A 442 -28.64 -11.65 23.60
N PRO A 443 -29.29 -10.49 23.80
CA PRO A 443 -29.31 -9.44 22.80
C PRO A 443 -27.99 -8.67 22.70
N PHE A 444 -27.04 -8.91 23.62
CA PHE A 444 -25.74 -8.26 23.65
C PHE A 444 -24.59 -9.20 23.30
N ASN A 445 -23.53 -8.60 22.77
CA ASN A 445 -22.23 -9.25 22.67
C ASN A 445 -21.72 -9.61 24.08
N VAL A 446 -21.03 -10.74 24.21
CA VAL A 446 -20.39 -11.16 25.47
C VAL A 446 -19.23 -10.21 25.78
N PHE A 447 -19.03 -9.85 27.04
CA PHE A 447 -17.90 -9.00 27.42
C PHE A 447 -16.58 -9.76 27.25
N GLN A 448 -15.62 -9.09 26.61
CA GLN A 448 -14.22 -9.49 26.63
C GLN A 448 -13.42 -8.35 27.24
N GLY A 449 -12.55 -8.65 28.19
CA GLY A 449 -11.91 -7.64 29.04
C GLY A 449 -11.44 -8.21 30.36
N CYS A 450 -10.93 -7.33 31.22
CA CYS A 450 -10.56 -7.66 32.59
C CYS A 450 -11.52 -7.01 33.59
N MET A 451 -11.72 -7.65 34.75
CA MET A 451 -12.36 -7.06 35.92
C MET A 451 -11.49 -7.25 37.18
N ARG A 452 -11.56 -6.32 38.13
CA ARG A 452 -10.95 -6.43 39.47
C ARG A 452 -11.76 -5.65 40.51
N LEU A 453 -11.42 -5.79 41.80
CA LEU A 453 -12.10 -5.11 42.91
C LEU A 453 -13.64 -5.25 42.90
N LEU A 454 -14.12 -6.48 42.61
CA LEU A 454 -15.55 -6.78 42.64
C LEU A 454 -16.05 -6.67 44.09
N THR A 455 -17.08 -5.85 44.33
CA THR A 455 -17.75 -5.71 45.62
C THR A 455 -19.24 -6.03 45.52
N LEU A 456 -19.76 -6.72 46.53
CA LEU A 456 -21.18 -7.06 46.69
C LEU A 456 -21.62 -6.61 48.09
N ASP A 457 -22.63 -5.75 48.16
CA ASP A 457 -23.11 -5.10 49.39
C ASP A 457 -21.97 -4.46 50.22
N ASN A 458 -21.05 -3.79 49.52
CA ASN A 458 -19.81 -3.19 50.04
C ASN A 458 -18.78 -4.19 50.63
N GLN A 459 -18.95 -5.52 50.46
CA GLN A 459 -17.92 -6.51 50.77
C GLN A 459 -17.11 -6.89 49.52
N ASN A 460 -15.79 -6.92 49.62
CA ASN A 460 -14.91 -7.29 48.51
C ASN A 460 -14.93 -8.81 48.25
N VAL A 461 -15.10 -9.20 46.99
CA VAL A 461 -15.14 -10.61 46.55
C VAL A 461 -13.72 -11.14 46.48
N ASN A 462 -13.43 -12.21 47.22
CA ASN A 462 -12.13 -12.87 47.16
C ASN A 462 -12.01 -13.76 45.91
N LEU A 463 -11.40 -13.22 44.84
CA LEU A 463 -11.18 -13.93 43.58
C LEU A 463 -10.25 -15.16 43.72
N ILE A 464 -9.41 -15.25 44.75
CA ILE A 464 -8.60 -16.46 45.01
C ILE A 464 -9.49 -17.63 45.45
N MET A 465 -10.54 -17.37 46.24
CA MET A 465 -11.55 -18.38 46.58
C MET A 465 -12.36 -18.82 45.35
N VAL A 466 -12.56 -17.93 44.38
CA VAL A 466 -13.15 -18.28 43.08
C VAL A 466 -12.22 -19.22 42.30
N GLN A 467 -10.93 -18.90 42.20
CA GLN A 467 -9.93 -19.75 41.53
C GLN A 467 -9.83 -21.15 42.15
N GLN A 468 -9.95 -21.24 43.48
CA GLN A 468 -9.96 -22.50 44.23
C GLN A 468 -11.29 -23.27 44.13
N LYS A 469 -12.25 -22.81 43.30
CA LYS A 469 -13.61 -23.38 43.15
C LYS A 469 -14.40 -23.44 44.46
N GLN A 470 -14.09 -22.58 45.44
CA GLN A 470 -14.77 -22.47 46.73
C GLN A 470 -15.89 -21.41 46.75
N LEU A 471 -15.83 -20.42 45.84
CA LEU A 471 -16.79 -19.33 45.75
C LEU A 471 -17.29 -19.16 44.31
N GLY A 472 -18.60 -19.30 44.11
CA GLY A 472 -19.24 -19.09 42.81
C GLY A 472 -19.00 -20.22 41.80
N VAL A 473 -19.51 -20.00 40.59
CA VAL A 473 -19.37 -20.91 39.43
C VAL A 473 -18.82 -20.10 38.27
N TYR A 474 -17.87 -20.64 37.51
CA TYR A 474 -17.29 -19.93 36.37
C TYR A 474 -16.99 -20.86 35.20
N SER A 475 -16.89 -20.26 34.02
CA SER A 475 -16.47 -20.91 32.78
C SER A 475 -15.46 -20.03 32.06
N ASN A 476 -14.46 -20.65 31.44
CA ASN A 476 -13.48 -20.02 30.56
C ASN A 476 -12.91 -18.67 31.06
N LEU A 477 -12.54 -18.57 32.35
CA LEU A 477 -11.89 -17.38 32.93
C LEU A 477 -10.40 -17.66 33.14
N GLN A 478 -9.59 -16.61 33.01
CA GLN A 478 -8.21 -16.60 33.51
C GLN A 478 -8.19 -15.73 34.77
N ILE A 479 -7.99 -16.34 35.93
CA ILE A 479 -8.02 -15.65 37.23
C ILE A 479 -6.58 -15.38 37.68
N ASP A 480 -6.39 -14.28 38.42
CA ASP A 480 -5.10 -13.78 38.89
C ASP A 480 -4.19 -13.29 37.75
N MET A 481 -4.80 -12.79 36.66
CA MET A 481 -4.12 -12.09 35.56
C MET A 481 -5.10 -11.18 34.79
N CYS A 482 -4.56 -10.17 34.11
CA CYS A 482 -5.30 -9.39 33.11
C CYS A 482 -4.65 -9.53 31.71
N GLY A 483 -5.25 -10.35 30.85
CA GLY A 483 -4.73 -10.70 29.52
C GLY A 483 -4.94 -9.66 28.40
N ILE A 484 -5.23 -8.39 28.74
CA ILE A 484 -5.39 -7.32 27.75
C ILE A 484 -4.06 -7.01 27.04
N ILE A 485 -4.13 -6.61 25.77
CA ILE A 485 -2.97 -6.33 24.90
C ILE A 485 -3.28 -5.07 24.09
N ASP A 486 -2.36 -4.10 24.04
CA ASP A 486 -2.43 -3.02 23.05
C ASP A 486 -1.78 -3.50 21.74
N ARG A 487 -2.58 -3.60 20.68
CA ARG A 487 -2.17 -3.97 19.31
C ARG A 487 -1.89 -2.75 18.41
N CYS A 488 -2.12 -1.54 18.91
CA CYS A 488 -1.82 -0.27 18.24
C CYS A 488 -0.59 0.45 18.82
N SER A 489 0.14 -0.16 19.76
CA SER A 489 1.38 0.38 20.33
C SER A 489 2.49 -0.68 20.34
N PRO A 490 3.48 -0.60 19.41
CA PRO A 490 3.58 0.33 18.28
C PRO A 490 2.47 0.10 17.23
N SER A 491 2.16 1.14 16.45
CA SER A 491 1.19 1.03 15.36
C SER A 491 1.69 0.05 14.29
N ARG A 492 0.82 -0.88 13.88
CA ARG A 492 1.06 -1.78 12.73
C ARG A 492 0.46 -1.23 11.42
N CYS A 493 -0.02 0.01 11.43
CA CYS A 493 -0.55 0.69 10.26
C CYS A 493 0.56 1.51 9.60
N GLU A 494 0.81 1.25 8.32
CA GLU A 494 1.84 1.88 7.52
C GLU A 494 1.36 3.22 6.94
N HIS A 495 2.30 4.00 6.38
CA HIS A 495 2.03 5.27 5.67
C HIS A 495 1.08 6.25 6.40
N GLY A 496 1.18 6.34 7.74
CA GLY A 496 0.38 7.24 8.57
C GLY A 496 -1.06 6.80 8.84
N GLY A 497 -1.45 5.57 8.47
CA GLY A 497 -2.80 5.04 8.70
C GLY A 497 -3.21 5.05 10.18
N LEU A 498 -4.44 5.49 10.47
CA LEU A 498 -4.93 5.59 11.85
C LEU A 498 -5.29 4.21 12.41
N CYS A 499 -4.57 3.76 13.45
CA CYS A 499 -4.82 2.49 14.12
C CYS A 499 -5.99 2.57 15.12
N SER A 500 -6.86 1.57 15.08
CA SER A 500 -7.94 1.34 16.05
C SER A 500 -8.00 -0.15 16.39
N GLN A 501 -8.51 -0.51 17.57
CA GLN A 501 -8.46 -1.91 18.03
C GLN A 501 -9.70 -2.39 18.78
N SER A 502 -9.73 -3.70 18.94
CA SER A 502 -10.68 -4.52 19.71
C SER A 502 -9.90 -5.52 20.55
N TRP A 503 -10.61 -6.32 21.36
CA TRP A 503 -10.00 -7.39 22.15
C TRP A 503 -9.22 -8.42 21.29
N THR A 504 -9.69 -8.69 20.08
CA THR A 504 -9.19 -9.78 19.22
C THR A 504 -8.30 -9.32 18.06
N GLY A 505 -8.22 -8.02 17.76
CA GLY A 505 -7.49 -7.55 16.59
C GLY A 505 -7.57 -6.04 16.36
N PHE A 506 -6.84 -5.55 15.37
CA PHE A 506 -6.73 -4.13 15.02
C PHE A 506 -7.23 -3.82 13.59
N HIS A 507 -7.41 -2.53 13.32
CA HIS A 507 -7.93 -1.99 12.07
C HIS A 507 -7.24 -0.66 11.76
N CYS A 508 -6.68 -0.56 10.56
CA CYS A 508 -6.08 0.66 10.02
C CYS A 508 -7.10 1.40 9.15
N ASN A 509 -7.30 2.69 9.41
CA ASN A 509 -8.03 3.56 8.48
C ASN A 509 -7.02 4.24 7.54
N CYS A 510 -7.05 3.84 6.27
CA CYS A 510 -6.12 4.31 5.24
C CYS A 510 -6.64 5.52 4.42
N SER A 511 -7.85 6.02 4.71
CA SER A 511 -8.58 6.97 3.85
C SER A 511 -7.83 8.26 3.51
N GLU A 512 -6.91 8.70 4.37
CA GLU A 512 -6.13 9.94 4.22
C GLU A 512 -4.66 9.67 3.82
N SER A 513 -4.27 8.41 3.63
CA SER A 513 -2.87 8.01 3.34
C SER A 513 -2.50 7.96 1.86
N GLY A 514 -3.48 7.77 0.96
CA GLY A 514 -3.21 7.40 -0.44
C GLY A 514 -2.88 5.91 -0.66
N TYR A 515 -2.91 5.11 0.40
CA TYR A 515 -2.70 3.67 0.40
C TYR A 515 -3.98 2.90 0.77
N SER A 516 -3.94 1.59 0.57
CA SER A 516 -5.01 0.63 0.79
C SER A 516 -4.45 -0.69 1.36
N GLY A 517 -5.27 -1.74 1.41
CA GLY A 517 -4.93 -2.99 2.08
C GLY A 517 -5.08 -2.92 3.60
N ALA A 518 -5.06 -4.08 4.26
CA ALA A 518 -5.44 -4.22 5.67
C ALA A 518 -4.55 -3.45 6.69
N THR A 519 -3.32 -3.11 6.30
CA THR A 519 -2.37 -2.28 7.09
C THR A 519 -1.91 -1.01 6.38
N CYS A 520 -2.60 -0.58 5.31
CA CYS A 520 -2.24 0.61 4.51
C CYS A 520 -0.88 0.49 3.78
N HIS A 521 -0.48 -0.71 3.35
CA HIS A 521 0.79 -0.96 2.64
C HIS A 521 0.70 -0.73 1.12
N SER A 522 -0.41 -1.08 0.47
CA SER A 522 -0.49 -1.14 -1.00
C SER A 522 -1.06 0.15 -1.60
N SER A 523 -0.28 0.82 -2.45
CA SER A 523 -0.64 2.10 -3.07
C SER A 523 -1.87 1.97 -3.98
N VAL A 524 -2.74 3.00 -3.97
CA VAL A 524 -3.95 3.04 -4.81
C VAL A 524 -3.64 3.42 -6.26
N TYR A 525 -2.48 4.02 -6.52
CA TYR A 525 -2.07 4.53 -7.83
C TYR A 525 -1.29 3.47 -8.65
N GLN A 526 -1.26 3.59 -9.98
CA GLN A 526 -0.52 2.65 -10.84
C GLN A 526 0.93 3.15 -11.09
N GLN A 527 1.81 2.24 -11.52
CA GLN A 527 3.25 2.49 -11.44
C GLN A 527 3.80 3.41 -12.54
N SER A 528 3.35 3.28 -13.80
CA SER A 528 3.93 4.04 -14.90
C SER A 528 2.98 4.28 -16.08
N CYS A 529 3.34 5.26 -16.93
CA CYS A 529 2.65 5.53 -18.19
C CYS A 529 2.65 4.34 -19.16
N GLU A 530 3.68 3.48 -19.14
CA GLU A 530 3.72 2.30 -20.02
C GLU A 530 2.70 1.24 -19.55
N ALA A 531 2.55 1.06 -18.24
CA ALA A 531 1.48 0.23 -17.68
C ALA A 531 0.08 0.80 -17.99
N TYR A 532 -0.08 2.13 -17.92
CA TYR A 532 -1.33 2.82 -18.28
C TYR A 532 -1.73 2.59 -19.75
N LYS A 533 -0.78 2.67 -20.68
CA LYS A 533 -0.99 2.39 -22.11
C LYS A 533 -1.39 0.93 -22.37
N HIS A 534 -0.76 -0.02 -21.68
CA HIS A 534 -1.06 -1.45 -21.86
C HIS A 534 -2.44 -1.87 -21.33
N ASN A 535 -3.11 -1.02 -20.54
CA ASN A 535 -4.52 -1.17 -20.18
C ASN A 535 -5.48 -0.66 -21.28
N GLY A 536 -4.98 -0.14 -22.41
CA GLY A 536 -5.76 0.35 -23.54
C GLY A 536 -5.96 1.88 -23.60
N ASN A 537 -5.38 2.63 -22.67
CA ASN A 537 -5.50 4.09 -22.63
C ASN A 537 -4.43 4.78 -23.50
N THR A 538 -4.73 5.98 -24.03
CA THR A 538 -3.86 6.66 -25.01
C THR A 538 -3.18 7.91 -24.43
N SER A 539 -3.93 8.78 -23.75
CA SER A 539 -3.37 9.93 -23.02
C SER A 539 -4.24 10.31 -21.82
N GLY A 540 -3.63 10.98 -20.83
CA GLY A 540 -4.34 11.43 -19.64
C GLY A 540 -3.42 12.03 -18.58
N HIS A 541 -4.01 12.81 -17.67
CA HIS A 541 -3.38 13.13 -16.40
C HIS A 541 -3.34 11.86 -15.55
N PHE A 542 -2.16 11.52 -15.07
CA PHE A 542 -1.92 10.29 -14.36
C PHE A 542 -1.09 10.56 -13.10
N ILE A 543 -1.25 9.71 -12.09
CA ILE A 543 -0.52 9.83 -10.83
C ILE A 543 0.38 8.60 -10.75
N SER A 544 1.68 8.81 -10.91
CA SER A 544 2.68 7.74 -11.03
C SER A 544 3.32 7.44 -9.68
N THR A 545 3.62 6.17 -9.44
CA THR A 545 4.35 5.71 -8.25
C THR A 545 5.71 5.15 -8.67
N TRP A 546 6.78 5.88 -8.34
CA TRP A 546 8.15 5.42 -8.60
C TRP A 546 8.86 5.21 -7.26
N THR A 547 9.50 4.06 -7.09
CA THR A 547 10.31 3.75 -5.91
C THR A 547 11.75 4.21 -6.15
N ALA A 548 12.30 5.04 -5.25
CA ALA A 548 13.73 5.29 -5.18
C ALA A 548 14.46 4.03 -4.70
N ALA A 549 15.64 3.74 -5.23
CA ALA A 549 16.36 2.49 -4.94
C ALA A 549 16.99 2.43 -3.53
N ASP A 550 17.10 3.58 -2.85
CA ASP A 550 18.10 3.77 -1.79
C ASP A 550 17.51 4.10 -0.39
N GLN A 551 16.18 4.24 -0.25
CA GLN A 551 15.54 4.55 1.04
C GLN A 551 14.29 3.71 1.31
N SER A 552 14.09 3.36 2.59
CA SER A 552 13.04 2.45 3.05
C SER A 552 11.68 3.15 3.25
N ASN A 553 10.61 2.46 2.83
CA ASN A 553 9.21 2.69 3.21
C ASN A 553 8.51 3.99 2.74
N LEU A 554 8.96 4.67 1.69
CA LEU A 554 8.20 5.75 1.06
C LEU A 554 8.07 5.57 -0.45
N THR A 555 6.94 5.01 -0.88
CA THR A 555 6.53 5.08 -2.29
C THR A 555 5.91 6.46 -2.57
N ALA A 556 6.75 7.47 -2.70
CA ALA A 556 6.30 8.84 -2.91
C ALA A 556 5.57 8.97 -4.25
N VAL A 557 4.37 9.55 -4.22
CA VAL A 557 3.44 9.64 -5.35
C VAL A 557 3.55 11.01 -6.02
N PHE A 558 3.54 11.12 -7.36
CA PHE A 558 3.54 12.42 -8.05
C PHE A 558 2.65 12.50 -9.31
N PRO A 559 2.11 13.69 -9.65
CA PRO A 559 1.33 13.89 -10.86
C PRO A 559 2.22 14.03 -12.10
N CYS A 560 1.88 13.33 -13.18
CA CYS A 560 2.49 13.49 -14.49
C CYS A 560 1.42 13.46 -15.60
N VAL A 561 1.81 13.78 -16.83
CA VAL A 561 0.94 13.61 -17.99
C VAL A 561 1.49 12.50 -18.87
N CYS A 562 0.69 11.47 -19.12
CA CYS A 562 1.03 10.40 -20.05
C CYS A 562 0.53 10.78 -21.45
N LEU A 563 1.44 10.87 -22.43
CA LEU A 563 1.17 11.15 -23.83
C LEU A 563 1.73 10.04 -24.71
N SER A 564 0.86 9.15 -25.23
CA SER A 564 1.28 8.13 -26.18
C SER A 564 1.28 8.68 -27.62
N THR A 565 2.41 8.58 -28.32
CA THR A 565 2.47 8.74 -29.78
C THR A 565 2.38 7.37 -30.47
N GLU A 566 2.36 7.35 -31.82
CA GLU A 566 2.39 6.09 -32.58
C GLU A 566 3.68 5.29 -32.34
N GLU A 567 4.74 5.94 -31.83
CA GLU A 567 6.04 5.32 -31.57
C GLU A 567 6.33 5.08 -30.07
N ASN A 568 6.12 6.08 -29.22
CA ASN A 568 6.63 6.11 -27.84
C ASN A 568 5.59 6.60 -26.82
N THR A 569 5.72 6.14 -25.58
CA THR A 569 4.86 6.55 -24.45
C THR A 569 5.60 7.56 -23.59
N TRP A 570 5.24 8.83 -23.68
CA TRP A 570 5.93 9.91 -22.97
C TRP A 570 5.29 10.19 -21.62
N MET A 571 6.11 10.18 -20.56
CA MET A 571 5.83 10.82 -19.29
C MET A 571 6.33 12.27 -19.36
N VAL A 572 5.43 13.23 -19.14
CA VAL A 572 5.74 14.67 -19.14
C VAL A 572 5.64 15.21 -17.73
N ILE A 573 6.74 15.81 -17.24
CA ILE A 573 6.85 16.43 -15.91
C ILE A 573 6.99 17.94 -16.09
N GLN A 574 6.08 18.68 -15.45
CA GLN A 574 5.96 20.14 -15.56
C GLN A 574 6.71 20.85 -14.43
N HIS A 575 7.23 22.03 -14.75
CA HIS A 575 7.84 22.99 -13.81
C HIS A 575 7.14 24.36 -13.90
N ASN A 576 7.56 25.28 -13.03
CA ASN A 576 6.92 26.58 -12.80
C ASN A 576 6.79 27.50 -14.03
N ASN A 577 7.59 27.36 -15.09
CA ASN A 577 7.55 28.25 -16.26
C ASN A 577 8.07 27.62 -17.56
N THR A 578 7.17 27.17 -18.44
CA THR A 578 7.50 26.62 -19.78
C THR A 578 7.26 27.60 -20.95
N GLU A 579 6.91 28.85 -20.66
CA GLU A 579 6.62 29.87 -21.69
C GLU A 579 7.88 30.65 -22.10
N LEU A 580 7.87 31.19 -23.32
CA LEU A 580 8.97 32.04 -23.82
C LEU A 580 9.02 33.33 -23.00
N THR A 581 10.02 33.44 -22.13
CA THR A 581 10.14 34.52 -21.16
C THR A 581 11.24 35.49 -21.57
N ARG A 582 10.86 36.76 -21.79
CA ARG A 582 11.80 37.84 -22.09
C ARG A 582 12.39 38.43 -20.81
N VAL A 583 13.72 38.48 -20.76
CA VAL A 583 14.46 38.95 -19.59
C VAL A 583 14.37 40.48 -19.49
N ARG A 584 14.21 40.99 -18.27
CA ARG A 584 14.19 42.44 -18.01
C ARG A 584 15.51 42.87 -17.34
N PRO A 585 16.21 43.89 -17.86
CA PRO A 585 17.43 44.39 -17.24
C PRO A 585 17.13 44.94 -15.84
N SER A 586 17.92 44.50 -14.86
CA SER A 586 17.83 44.94 -13.47
C SER A 586 19.11 45.69 -13.08
N PRO A 587 19.03 46.92 -12.56
CA PRO A 587 20.22 47.74 -12.30
C PRO A 587 21.12 47.10 -11.24
N GLY A 588 22.40 46.91 -11.57
CA GLY A 588 23.43 46.38 -10.65
C GLY A 588 23.63 44.86 -10.68
N VAL A 589 22.92 44.11 -11.52
CA VAL A 589 23.02 42.64 -11.63
C VAL A 589 23.45 42.23 -13.04
N ASN A 590 24.72 41.87 -13.24
CA ASN A 590 25.29 41.60 -14.58
C ASN A 590 24.91 40.23 -15.18
N GLN A 591 24.31 39.34 -14.38
CA GLN A 591 23.88 38.00 -14.77
C GLN A 591 22.46 37.76 -14.26
N HIS A 592 21.53 37.42 -15.14
CA HIS A 592 20.19 37.03 -14.76
C HIS A 592 20.14 35.53 -14.49
N SER A 593 19.79 35.13 -13.27
CA SER A 593 19.61 33.73 -12.88
C SER A 593 18.13 33.42 -12.70
N VAL A 594 17.69 32.30 -13.28
CA VAL A 594 16.30 31.80 -13.23
C VAL A 594 16.33 30.38 -12.68
N GLN A 595 15.50 30.06 -11.69
CA GLN A 595 15.34 28.73 -11.13
C GLN A 595 13.99 28.12 -11.53
N PHE A 596 14.00 26.83 -11.89
CA PHE A 596 12.84 26.07 -12.32
C PHE A 596 12.42 25.08 -11.23
N ASP A 597 11.29 25.36 -10.59
CA ASP A 597 10.73 24.51 -9.54
C ASP A 597 9.79 23.46 -10.16
N TYR A 598 10.12 22.19 -9.98
CA TYR A 598 9.34 21.06 -10.51
C TYR A 598 8.20 20.71 -9.55
N SER A 599 7.10 20.21 -10.12
CA SER A 599 5.90 19.77 -9.38
C SER A 599 6.06 18.42 -8.64
N THR A 600 7.29 18.02 -8.33
CA THR A 600 7.68 16.65 -7.94
C THR A 600 8.93 16.73 -7.07
N GLU A 601 9.06 15.87 -6.05
CA GLU A 601 10.21 15.87 -5.14
C GLU A 601 11.48 15.32 -5.81
N GLU A 602 12.65 15.68 -5.26
CA GLU A 602 13.95 15.40 -5.88
C GLU A 602 14.20 13.91 -6.13
N GLU A 603 13.91 13.06 -5.14
CA GLU A 603 14.12 11.61 -5.22
C GLU A 603 13.22 10.97 -6.29
N GLN A 604 11.99 11.47 -6.42
CA GLN A 604 11.02 11.01 -7.41
C GLN A 604 11.44 11.38 -8.84
N LEU A 605 11.96 12.60 -9.03
CA LEU A 605 12.42 13.11 -10.31
C LEU A 605 13.65 12.32 -10.81
N LEU A 606 14.55 11.95 -9.89
CA LEU A 606 15.70 11.08 -10.19
C LEU A 606 15.29 9.62 -10.44
N ALA A 607 14.31 9.08 -9.71
CA ALA A 607 13.75 7.76 -9.98
C ALA A 607 13.12 7.71 -11.39
N ALA A 608 12.31 8.70 -11.75
CA ALA A 608 11.71 8.84 -13.08
C ALA A 608 12.76 8.89 -14.21
N ILE A 609 13.80 9.72 -14.08
CA ILE A 609 14.87 9.82 -15.08
C ILE A 609 15.67 8.51 -15.17
N SER A 610 16.14 7.97 -14.05
CA SER A 610 17.00 6.77 -14.04
C SER A 610 16.31 5.53 -14.66
N GLN A 611 15.04 5.30 -14.31
CA GLN A 611 14.24 4.14 -14.74
C GLN A 611 13.70 4.25 -16.17
N SER A 612 13.60 5.46 -16.73
CA SER A 612 13.27 5.68 -18.14
C SER A 612 14.37 5.16 -19.08
N GLU A 613 14.01 4.81 -20.32
CA GLU A 613 14.99 4.46 -21.34
C GLU A 613 15.71 5.71 -21.84
N HIS A 614 14.93 6.73 -22.21
CA HIS A 614 15.39 8.00 -22.75
C HIS A 614 14.64 9.18 -22.09
N CYS A 615 15.31 10.33 -21.99
CA CYS A 615 14.71 11.59 -21.52
C CYS A 615 15.25 12.75 -22.36
N GLU A 616 14.38 13.67 -22.73
CA GLU A 616 14.70 14.91 -23.46
C GLU A 616 14.10 16.13 -22.75
N GLN A 617 14.72 17.29 -22.94
CA GLN A 617 14.18 18.59 -22.55
C GLN A 617 14.56 19.65 -23.59
N GLU A 618 13.61 20.49 -24.00
CA GLU A 618 13.85 21.63 -24.90
C GLU A 618 14.52 22.77 -24.13
N LEU A 619 15.63 23.30 -24.65
CA LEU A 619 16.26 24.52 -24.15
C LEU A 619 16.52 25.46 -25.32
N SER A 620 15.98 26.68 -25.23
CA SER A 620 16.11 27.73 -26.22
C SER A 620 16.58 29.03 -25.57
N TYR A 621 17.62 29.64 -26.15
CA TYR A 621 18.07 30.97 -25.81
C TYR A 621 18.08 31.86 -27.06
N HIS A 622 17.22 32.87 -27.06
CA HIS A 622 17.21 33.91 -28.09
C HIS A 622 17.88 35.16 -27.54
N CYS A 623 18.70 35.77 -28.37
CA CYS A 623 19.65 36.79 -27.97
C CYS A 623 19.78 37.87 -29.04
N ARG A 624 20.17 39.05 -28.61
CA ARG A 624 20.45 40.18 -29.49
C ARG A 624 21.41 41.12 -28.79
N LYS A 625 22.56 41.37 -29.40
CA LYS A 625 23.61 42.30 -28.93
C LYS A 625 24.11 41.99 -27.51
N THR A 626 24.44 40.71 -27.26
CA THR A 626 24.80 40.14 -25.95
C THR A 626 26.24 39.60 -25.88
N PHE A 627 27.25 40.29 -26.41
CA PHE A 627 28.66 39.90 -26.16
C PHE A 627 29.69 41.06 -26.26
N THR A 628 30.82 41.01 -25.55
CA THR A 628 31.98 41.92 -25.76
C THR A 628 33.29 41.16 -25.99
N PRO A 629 34.09 41.51 -27.01
CA PRO A 629 35.35 40.82 -27.31
C PRO A 629 36.51 41.11 -26.33
N GLU A 630 36.41 42.11 -25.44
CA GLU A 630 37.50 42.53 -24.54
C GLU A 630 37.79 41.55 -23.37
N THR A 631 36.97 40.51 -23.17
CA THR A 631 37.03 39.59 -22.02
C THR A 631 37.35 38.13 -22.39
N ARG A 632 38.15 37.92 -23.44
CA ARG A 632 38.58 36.58 -23.90
C ARG A 632 39.48 35.82 -22.91
N ASP A 633 40.16 36.52 -22.01
CA ASP A 633 41.32 36.01 -21.25
C ASP A 633 40.99 35.24 -19.95
N GLN A 634 39.72 35.01 -19.60
CA GLN A 634 39.33 34.33 -18.35
C GLN A 634 38.67 32.95 -18.51
N GLY A 635 38.43 32.48 -19.74
CA GLY A 635 38.08 31.08 -20.02
C GLY A 635 36.75 30.55 -19.44
N SER A 636 35.85 31.41 -18.98
CA SER A 636 34.51 31.04 -18.48
C SER A 636 33.42 31.55 -19.42
N PRO A 637 32.40 30.74 -19.76
CA PRO A 637 31.29 31.18 -20.61
C PRO A 637 30.39 32.18 -19.87
N PHE A 638 29.76 33.11 -20.60
CA PHE A 638 28.91 34.16 -20.03
C PHE A 638 27.48 33.71 -19.72
N SER A 639 26.99 32.69 -20.42
CA SER A 639 25.68 32.07 -20.20
C SER A 639 25.85 30.56 -20.11
N TRP A 640 25.19 29.94 -19.15
CA TRP A 640 25.27 28.51 -18.85
C TRP A 640 24.02 28.07 -18.07
N TRP A 641 23.85 26.77 -17.89
CA TRP A 641 22.74 26.22 -17.10
C TRP A 641 23.24 25.25 -16.04
N LEU A 642 22.44 25.04 -14.99
CA LEU A 642 22.64 24.01 -13.97
C LEU A 642 21.67 22.87 -14.23
N GLY A 643 22.17 21.64 -14.26
CA GLY A 643 21.34 20.46 -14.53
C GLY A 643 21.85 19.16 -13.90
N GLY A 644 20.94 18.21 -13.69
CA GLY A 644 21.22 16.94 -13.01
C GLY A 644 20.63 16.87 -11.58
N PRO A 645 21.19 16.00 -10.71
CA PRO A 645 20.70 15.79 -9.35
C PRO A 645 21.00 16.94 -8.38
N GLY A 646 20.12 17.12 -7.41
CA GLY A 646 20.20 18.14 -6.37
C GLY A 646 20.19 19.56 -6.95
N PRO A 647 21.14 20.44 -6.56
CA PRO A 647 21.25 21.78 -7.14
C PRO A 647 21.73 21.80 -8.60
N GLY A 648 22.04 20.63 -9.19
CA GLY A 648 22.59 20.50 -10.53
C GLY A 648 24.10 20.78 -10.61
N ARG A 649 24.69 20.42 -11.74
CA ARG A 649 26.08 20.71 -12.13
C ARG A 649 26.09 21.69 -13.30
N VAL A 650 27.13 22.53 -13.39
CA VAL A 650 27.27 23.51 -14.48
C VAL A 650 27.43 22.81 -15.81
N GLN A 651 26.59 23.18 -16.77
CA GLN A 651 26.60 22.71 -18.15
C GLN A 651 26.81 23.91 -19.08
N THR A 652 27.81 23.79 -19.95
CA THR A 652 28.30 24.88 -20.82
C THR A 652 28.03 24.61 -22.30
N TYR A 653 27.23 23.58 -22.60
CA TYR A 653 26.80 23.20 -23.95
C TYR A 653 25.30 23.51 -24.11
N TRP A 654 24.86 23.78 -25.34
CA TRP A 654 23.46 24.10 -25.64
C TRP A 654 22.71 22.90 -26.26
N GLY A 655 21.40 23.05 -26.43
CA GLY A 655 20.53 21.99 -26.96
C GLY A 655 21.08 21.38 -28.25
N GLY A 656 21.07 20.04 -28.34
CA GLY A 656 21.60 19.24 -29.45
C GLY A 656 23.13 19.10 -29.52
N ALA A 657 23.89 19.73 -28.64
CA ALA A 657 25.32 19.46 -28.46
C ALA A 657 25.60 18.42 -27.37
N HIS A 658 26.83 17.90 -27.33
CA HIS A 658 27.24 16.88 -26.35
C HIS A 658 27.83 17.53 -25.06
N PRO A 659 27.67 16.91 -23.88
CA PRO A 659 28.27 17.40 -22.64
C PRO A 659 29.78 17.67 -22.75
N GLY A 660 30.22 18.81 -22.24
CA GLY A 660 31.63 19.23 -22.27
C GLY A 660 32.13 19.81 -23.59
N SER A 661 31.31 19.82 -24.66
CA SER A 661 31.69 20.39 -25.97
C SER A 661 31.92 21.91 -25.96
N GLN A 662 31.16 22.65 -25.14
CA GLN A 662 31.10 24.12 -25.13
C GLN A 662 30.56 24.75 -26.43
N GLN A 663 29.67 24.06 -27.16
CA GLN A 663 29.13 24.52 -28.46
C GLN A 663 27.59 24.42 -28.52
N CYS A 664 26.99 25.07 -29.52
CA CYS A 664 25.64 24.79 -30.02
C CYS A 664 25.63 23.65 -31.06
N VAL A 665 24.43 23.24 -31.51
CA VAL A 665 24.25 22.42 -32.73
C VAL A 665 25.01 23.00 -33.93
N CYS A 666 24.86 24.30 -34.14
CA CYS A 666 25.48 25.05 -35.22
C CYS A 666 27.02 25.00 -35.22
N GLY A 667 27.66 24.97 -34.05
CA GLY A 667 29.12 24.85 -33.90
C GLY A 667 29.61 23.45 -34.28
N LEU A 668 28.83 22.42 -33.93
CA LEU A 668 29.11 21.03 -34.32
C LEU A 668 28.83 20.75 -35.80
N GLN A 669 27.87 21.44 -36.40
CA GLN A 669 27.53 21.32 -37.82
C GLN A 669 28.39 22.21 -38.73
N GLY A 670 29.02 23.25 -38.17
CA GLY A 670 29.88 24.19 -38.90
C GLY A 670 29.11 25.25 -39.69
N ASP A 671 27.85 25.50 -39.34
CA ASP A 671 26.91 26.39 -40.04
C ASP A 671 26.39 27.56 -39.17
N CYS A 672 27.06 27.86 -38.06
CA CYS A 672 26.89 29.09 -37.29
C CYS A 672 26.79 30.34 -38.18
N VAL A 673 25.94 31.30 -37.78
CA VAL A 673 25.78 32.61 -38.45
C VAL A 673 27.11 33.38 -38.53
N ASP A 674 28.02 33.14 -37.58
CA ASP A 674 29.41 33.55 -37.65
C ASP A 674 30.34 32.32 -37.49
N PRO A 675 31.12 31.94 -38.52
CA PRO A 675 32.07 30.82 -38.46
C PRO A 675 33.21 30.97 -37.43
N GLN A 676 33.39 32.14 -36.81
CA GLN A 676 34.39 32.34 -35.75
C GLN A 676 33.88 31.96 -34.34
N HIS A 677 32.58 31.69 -34.19
CA HIS A 677 31.92 31.46 -32.91
C HIS A 677 31.29 30.06 -32.84
N TYR A 678 31.29 29.46 -31.65
CA TYR A 678 30.74 28.11 -31.42
C TYR A 678 29.25 28.10 -31.05
N CYS A 679 28.67 29.27 -30.77
CA CYS A 679 27.23 29.51 -30.56
C CYS A 679 26.78 30.76 -31.33
N ASN A 680 25.53 30.81 -31.79
CA ASN A 680 25.01 31.96 -32.54
C ASN A 680 24.91 33.21 -31.66
N CYS A 681 24.65 33.05 -30.35
CA CYS A 681 24.53 34.14 -29.39
C CYS A 681 25.85 34.78 -28.95
N ASP A 682 26.99 34.17 -29.30
CA ASP A 682 28.31 34.76 -29.03
C ASP A 682 28.68 35.87 -30.04
N ALA A 683 27.99 35.96 -31.18
CA ALA A 683 28.37 36.80 -32.32
C ALA A 683 27.97 38.31 -32.25
N ASP A 684 27.57 38.82 -31.07
CA ASP A 684 27.12 40.21 -30.77
C ASP A 684 26.24 40.91 -31.85
N ARG A 685 25.33 40.18 -32.50
CA ARG A 685 24.56 40.72 -33.64
C ARG A 685 23.40 41.63 -33.21
N MET A 686 23.09 42.62 -34.03
CA MET A 686 21.94 43.51 -33.87
C MET A 686 20.60 42.86 -34.26
N ASP A 687 20.66 41.83 -35.11
CA ASP A 687 19.54 40.95 -35.45
C ASP A 687 19.32 39.93 -34.32
N TRP A 688 18.14 39.32 -34.26
CA TRP A 688 17.90 38.21 -33.33
C TRP A 688 18.66 36.96 -33.79
N ALA A 689 19.42 36.38 -32.87
CA ALA A 689 20.06 35.08 -33.00
C ALA A 689 19.45 34.10 -31.97
N GLU A 690 19.67 32.81 -32.18
CA GLU A 690 19.09 31.75 -31.36
C GLU A 690 20.04 30.55 -31.25
N ASP A 691 20.21 30.07 -30.02
CA ASP A 691 20.82 28.79 -29.69
C ASP A 691 19.76 27.89 -29.05
N SER A 692 19.26 26.94 -29.82
CA SER A 692 18.13 26.07 -29.47
C SER A 692 18.40 24.61 -29.78
N GLY A 693 17.83 23.72 -28.97
CA GLY A 693 17.75 22.30 -29.30
C GLY A 693 17.28 21.42 -28.15
N LEU A 694 17.36 20.11 -28.36
CA LEU A 694 17.00 19.10 -27.36
C LEU A 694 18.20 18.68 -26.53
N LEU A 695 18.07 18.75 -25.21
CA LEU A 695 18.99 18.17 -24.25
C LEU A 695 18.58 16.71 -23.99
N ALA A 696 19.36 15.75 -24.50
CA ALA A 696 19.04 14.32 -24.45
C ALA A 696 19.91 13.52 -23.44
N HIS A 697 20.91 14.15 -22.83
CA HIS A 697 21.85 13.46 -21.94
C HIS A 697 21.31 13.38 -20.50
N LYS A 698 20.84 12.18 -20.12
CA LYS A 698 20.11 11.92 -18.87
C LYS A 698 20.80 12.42 -17.60
N GLU A 699 22.12 12.28 -17.47
CA GLU A 699 22.84 12.67 -16.24
C GLU A 699 22.90 14.19 -16.00
N SER A 700 22.68 14.97 -17.06
CA SER A 700 22.58 16.44 -16.99
C SER A 700 21.14 16.93 -16.95
N LEU A 701 20.14 16.05 -17.06
CA LEU A 701 18.73 16.41 -16.91
C LEU A 701 18.27 16.25 -15.45
N PRO A 702 17.28 17.03 -14.99
CA PRO A 702 16.60 18.10 -15.70
C PRO A 702 17.35 19.44 -15.61
N VAL A 703 16.95 20.42 -16.41
CA VAL A 703 17.38 21.83 -16.27
C VAL A 703 16.83 22.39 -14.96
N ARG A 704 17.71 22.78 -14.04
CA ARG A 704 17.39 23.34 -12.70
C ARG A 704 17.40 24.86 -12.68
N SER A 705 18.40 25.45 -13.35
CA SER A 705 18.49 26.90 -13.46
C SER A 705 19.19 27.29 -14.75
N LEU A 706 18.94 28.52 -15.19
CA LEU A 706 19.57 29.14 -16.35
C LEU A 706 20.21 30.46 -15.92
N VAL A 707 21.47 30.67 -16.29
CA VAL A 707 22.22 31.91 -16.03
C VAL A 707 22.54 32.55 -17.37
N LEU A 708 22.11 33.80 -17.54
CA LEU A 708 22.23 34.58 -18.77
C LEU A 708 23.05 35.86 -18.51
N GLY A 709 24.11 36.08 -19.29
CA GLY A 709 25.02 37.23 -19.17
C GLY A 709 24.70 38.42 -20.09
N ASP A 710 25.32 39.57 -19.80
CA ASP A 710 25.41 40.76 -20.68
C ASP A 710 24.08 41.43 -21.10
N ILE A 711 23.06 41.35 -20.24
CA ILE A 711 21.69 41.82 -20.53
C ILE A 711 21.46 43.29 -20.12
N GLN A 712 22.45 43.97 -19.54
CA GLN A 712 22.33 45.39 -19.15
C GLN A 712 22.75 46.37 -20.25
N ARG A 713 23.37 45.90 -21.34
CA ARG A 713 23.95 46.76 -22.37
C ARG A 713 22.85 47.51 -23.15
N PRO A 714 23.02 48.80 -23.46
CA PRO A 714 22.05 49.55 -24.27
C PRO A 714 21.78 48.89 -25.63
N GLY A 715 20.55 48.39 -25.80
CA GLY A 715 20.09 47.69 -27.00
C GLY A 715 20.34 46.17 -27.00
N SER A 716 20.84 45.60 -25.91
CA SER A 716 20.83 44.14 -25.69
C SER A 716 19.43 43.67 -25.30
N ASP A 717 19.08 42.46 -25.74
CA ASP A 717 17.79 41.83 -25.48
C ASP A 717 17.97 40.31 -25.40
N ALA A 718 17.21 39.66 -24.53
CA ALA A 718 17.32 38.24 -24.25
C ALA A 718 15.96 37.65 -23.92
N SER A 719 15.68 36.47 -24.45
CA SER A 719 14.54 35.65 -24.03
C SER A 719 14.90 34.18 -24.02
N TYR A 720 14.33 33.42 -23.10
CA TYR A 720 14.61 32.00 -22.95
C TYR A 720 13.32 31.20 -22.90
N ARG A 721 13.43 29.92 -23.23
CA ARG A 721 12.37 28.94 -23.05
C ARG A 721 12.97 27.62 -22.59
N VAL A 722 12.37 27.02 -21.57
CA VAL A 722 12.72 25.68 -21.09
C VAL A 722 11.46 24.83 -21.16
N GLY A 723 11.47 23.81 -22.00
CA GLY A 723 10.33 22.89 -22.12
C GLY A 723 10.15 22.03 -20.86
N PRO A 724 9.02 21.32 -20.75
CA PRO A 724 8.85 20.31 -19.71
C PRO A 724 9.85 19.15 -19.92
N LEU A 725 10.19 18.45 -18.84
CA LEU A 725 10.98 17.23 -18.94
C LEU A 725 10.11 16.12 -19.54
N ARG A 726 10.59 15.47 -20.60
CA ARG A 726 9.87 14.40 -21.31
C ARG A 726 10.71 13.13 -21.27
N CYS A 727 10.20 12.07 -20.66
CA CYS A 727 10.87 10.77 -20.60
C CYS A 727 10.01 9.66 -21.20
N HIS A 728 10.62 8.65 -21.81
CA HIS A 728 9.92 7.47 -22.31
C HIS A 728 10.69 6.16 -22.08
N GLY A 729 9.94 5.05 -22.20
CA GLY A 729 10.41 3.72 -21.82
C GLY A 729 10.35 3.52 -20.30
N ASP A 730 10.22 2.26 -19.88
CA ASP A 730 10.15 1.87 -18.47
C ASP A 730 10.91 0.55 -18.30
N LYS A 731 12.14 0.63 -17.78
CA LYS A 731 12.99 -0.54 -17.58
C LYS A 731 12.34 -1.56 -16.66
N ASN A 732 11.62 -1.12 -15.62
CA ASN A 732 11.02 -1.99 -14.62
C ASN A 732 9.77 -2.70 -15.15
N PHE A 733 9.01 -2.08 -16.05
CA PHE A 733 7.89 -2.73 -16.75
C PHE A 733 8.35 -3.70 -17.84
N TRP A 734 9.43 -3.39 -18.57
CA TRP A 734 9.92 -4.25 -19.66
C TRP A 734 10.72 -5.46 -19.20
N ASN A 735 11.52 -5.29 -18.13
CA ASN A 735 12.32 -6.33 -17.46
C ASN A 735 11.61 -7.69 -17.39
N ALA A 736 12.02 -8.61 -18.26
CA ALA A 736 11.39 -9.93 -18.42
C ALA A 736 12.40 -11.06 -18.61
N ALA A 737 12.00 -12.27 -18.20
CA ALA A 737 12.71 -13.50 -18.46
C ALA A 737 11.80 -14.57 -19.06
N PHE A 738 12.29 -15.25 -20.11
CA PHE A 738 11.66 -16.40 -20.75
C PHE A 738 12.34 -17.71 -20.30
N PHE A 739 11.57 -18.60 -19.70
CA PHE A 739 11.97 -19.92 -19.20
C PHE A 739 11.63 -20.98 -20.26
N ASP A 740 12.66 -21.62 -20.83
CA ASP A 740 12.51 -22.54 -21.97
C ASP A 740 12.00 -23.95 -21.57
N LYS A 741 12.35 -24.38 -20.35
CA LYS A 741 12.15 -25.73 -19.78
C LYS A 741 11.71 -25.63 -18.32
N GLU A 742 11.00 -26.67 -17.87
CA GLU A 742 10.56 -26.83 -16.47
C GLU A 742 11.70 -27.09 -15.46
N THR A 743 12.95 -27.21 -15.93
CA THR A 743 14.15 -27.29 -15.10
C THR A 743 14.89 -25.96 -14.96
N SER A 744 14.48 -24.94 -15.72
CA SER A 744 15.13 -23.62 -15.77
C SER A 744 14.59 -22.73 -14.65
N TYR A 745 15.47 -21.97 -13.99
CA TYR A 745 15.10 -21.07 -12.89
C TYR A 745 16.12 -19.94 -12.75
N LEU A 746 15.70 -18.78 -12.26
CA LEU A 746 16.60 -17.74 -11.77
C LEU A 746 16.69 -17.82 -10.24
N HIS A 747 17.78 -17.31 -9.65
CA HIS A 747 17.91 -17.22 -8.20
C HIS A 747 18.53 -15.90 -7.74
N PHE A 748 18.01 -15.39 -6.62
CA PHE A 748 18.33 -14.11 -5.99
C PHE A 748 18.64 -14.33 -4.49
N PRO A 749 19.16 -13.30 -3.77
CA PRO A 749 19.25 -13.33 -2.31
C PRO A 749 17.91 -13.65 -1.64
N THR A 750 17.96 -14.06 -0.37
CA THR A 750 16.78 -14.35 0.45
C THR A 750 15.84 -13.14 0.50
N PHE A 751 14.53 -13.38 0.32
CA PHE A 751 13.53 -12.32 0.44
C PHE A 751 13.30 -11.95 1.92
N HIS A 752 13.37 -10.66 2.23
CA HIS A 752 13.16 -10.10 3.57
C HIS A 752 11.77 -9.46 3.69
N GLY A 753 10.74 -10.30 3.92
CA GLY A 753 9.34 -9.90 4.05
C GLY A 753 8.71 -10.32 5.38
N GLU A 754 9.40 -10.04 6.49
CA GLU A 754 9.08 -10.63 7.81
C GLU A 754 7.65 -10.33 8.29
N LEU A 755 7.25 -9.05 8.33
CA LEU A 755 5.93 -8.62 8.80
C LEU A 755 4.95 -8.35 7.65
N SER A 756 5.46 -7.92 6.51
CA SER A 756 4.72 -7.72 5.27
C SER A 756 5.52 -8.15 4.05
N ALA A 757 4.80 -8.67 3.05
CA ALA A 757 5.32 -9.12 1.78
C ALA A 757 4.31 -8.73 0.68
N ASP A 758 4.67 -7.73 -0.15
CA ASP A 758 3.98 -7.39 -1.40
C ASP A 758 4.77 -8.01 -2.56
N ILE A 759 4.13 -8.92 -3.31
CA ILE A 759 4.71 -9.58 -4.46
C ILE A 759 3.84 -9.31 -5.68
N SER A 760 4.36 -8.63 -6.70
CA SER A 760 3.64 -8.42 -7.95
C SER A 760 4.48 -8.73 -9.18
N PHE A 761 3.85 -9.30 -10.21
CA PHE A 761 4.46 -9.61 -11.49
C PHE A 761 3.40 -9.81 -12.58
N LEU A 762 3.84 -9.87 -13.83
CA LEU A 762 3.07 -10.44 -14.93
C LEU A 762 3.65 -11.77 -15.39
N PHE A 763 2.80 -12.70 -15.80
CA PHE A 763 3.22 -13.95 -16.42
C PHE A 763 2.52 -14.19 -17.76
N LYS A 764 3.16 -15.01 -18.62
CA LYS A 764 2.59 -15.49 -19.89
C LYS A 764 3.00 -16.93 -20.12
N THR A 765 2.07 -17.85 -20.35
CA THR A 765 2.38 -19.27 -20.50
C THR A 765 1.43 -20.02 -21.44
N THR A 766 1.87 -21.21 -21.83
CA THR A 766 1.05 -22.27 -22.47
C THR A 766 0.98 -23.55 -21.62
N ALA A 767 1.77 -23.63 -20.54
CA ALA A 767 1.76 -24.75 -19.60
C ALA A 767 0.55 -24.67 -18.67
N SER A 768 0.00 -25.82 -18.29
CA SER A 768 -1.15 -25.91 -17.37
C SER A 768 -0.76 -25.77 -15.89
N SER A 769 0.53 -25.73 -15.56
CA SER A 769 1.03 -25.62 -14.19
C SER A 769 2.49 -25.17 -14.14
N GLY A 770 2.94 -24.62 -13.01
CA GLY A 770 4.35 -24.29 -12.75
C GLY A 770 4.54 -23.30 -11.60
N VAL A 771 5.68 -23.38 -10.90
CA VAL A 771 5.99 -22.48 -9.78
C VAL A 771 6.61 -21.17 -10.29
N PHE A 772 5.99 -20.04 -9.96
CA PHE A 772 6.49 -18.71 -10.34
C PHE A 772 7.60 -18.22 -9.40
N LEU A 773 7.43 -18.45 -8.09
CA LEU A 773 8.33 -17.99 -7.04
C LEU A 773 8.31 -18.97 -5.87
N GLU A 774 9.48 -19.25 -5.29
CA GLU A 774 9.66 -20.04 -4.07
C GLU A 774 10.81 -19.48 -3.22
N ASN A 775 10.56 -19.24 -1.93
CA ASN A 775 11.62 -19.07 -0.92
C ASN A 775 11.30 -19.96 0.29
N LEU A 776 12.29 -20.70 0.78
CA LEU A 776 12.14 -21.61 1.93
C LEU A 776 12.87 -21.05 3.18
N GLY A 777 12.33 -21.37 4.35
CA GLY A 777 12.93 -21.24 5.68
C GLY A 777 13.17 -22.62 6.31
N ILE A 778 13.31 -22.68 7.64
CA ILE A 778 13.46 -23.94 8.40
C ILE A 778 12.10 -24.68 8.54
N LYS A 779 11.02 -23.91 8.66
CA LYS A 779 9.62 -24.38 8.68
C LYS A 779 8.79 -23.52 7.74
N ASP A 780 8.99 -22.23 7.86
CA ASP A 780 8.43 -21.16 7.07
C ASP A 780 8.72 -21.33 5.58
N PHE A 781 7.83 -20.85 4.74
CA PHE A 781 8.08 -20.73 3.30
C PHE A 781 7.13 -19.70 2.70
N ILE A 782 7.42 -19.27 1.47
CA ILE A 782 6.51 -18.50 0.62
C ILE A 782 6.63 -19.00 -0.82
N ARG A 783 5.49 -19.32 -1.45
CA ARG A 783 5.44 -19.84 -2.82
C ARG A 783 4.20 -19.34 -3.55
N ILE A 784 4.37 -18.92 -4.81
CA ILE A 784 3.27 -18.62 -5.74
C ILE A 784 3.40 -19.57 -6.94
N GLU A 785 2.33 -20.29 -7.27
CA GLU A 785 2.31 -21.26 -8.37
C GLU A 785 1.01 -21.21 -9.19
N LEU A 786 1.11 -21.55 -10.48
CA LEU A 786 -0.01 -21.96 -11.29
C LEU A 786 -0.26 -23.45 -10.98
N SER A 787 -1.34 -23.76 -10.27
CA SER A 787 -1.64 -25.13 -9.82
C SER A 787 -2.41 -25.91 -10.90
N SER A 788 -3.25 -25.21 -11.67
CA SER A 788 -3.92 -25.72 -12.87
C SER A 788 -4.09 -24.60 -13.90
N SER A 789 -4.54 -24.93 -15.12
CA SER A 789 -4.72 -23.95 -16.20
C SER A 789 -5.68 -22.80 -15.86
N THR A 790 -6.50 -22.91 -14.80
CA THR A 790 -7.43 -21.86 -14.36
C THR A 790 -7.13 -21.32 -12.95
N GLN A 791 -6.15 -21.87 -12.23
CA GLN A 791 -5.98 -21.59 -10.80
C GLN A 791 -4.56 -21.17 -10.42
N VAL A 792 -4.45 -19.98 -9.84
CA VAL A 792 -3.23 -19.49 -9.18
C VAL A 792 -3.37 -19.69 -7.67
N LEU A 793 -2.30 -20.20 -7.07
CA LEU A 793 -2.17 -20.50 -5.65
C LEU A 793 -1.06 -19.65 -5.05
N PHE A 794 -1.37 -18.92 -3.99
CA PHE A 794 -0.39 -18.31 -3.09
C PHE A 794 -0.37 -19.09 -1.79
N SER A 795 0.79 -19.57 -1.36
CA SER A 795 0.96 -20.47 -0.21
C SER A 795 2.15 -20.04 0.64
N PHE A 796 1.98 -20.08 1.96
CA PHE A 796 3.03 -19.68 2.90
C PHE A 796 2.86 -20.35 4.27
N ASP A 797 3.94 -20.46 5.02
CA ASP A 797 3.93 -20.80 6.45
C ASP A 797 4.82 -19.79 7.20
N VAL A 798 4.40 -19.41 8.39
CA VAL A 798 5.09 -18.50 9.32
C VAL A 798 5.26 -19.13 10.71
N GLY A 799 5.12 -20.46 10.82
CA GLY A 799 5.14 -21.22 12.07
C GLY A 799 3.75 -21.61 12.60
N ASN A 800 2.67 -21.11 12.00
CA ASN A 800 1.29 -21.50 12.33
C ASN A 800 0.82 -22.78 11.59
N GLY A 801 1.61 -23.28 10.62
CA GLY A 801 1.18 -24.25 9.62
C GLY A 801 0.84 -23.57 8.29
N PRO A 802 0.87 -24.32 7.16
CA PRO A 802 0.69 -23.75 5.83
C PRO A 802 -0.70 -23.17 5.63
N LEU A 803 -0.74 -21.95 5.11
CA LEU A 803 -1.93 -21.22 4.68
C LEU A 803 -1.90 -21.04 3.17
N GLU A 804 -3.08 -21.02 2.55
CA GLU A 804 -3.25 -20.93 1.10
C GLU A 804 -4.34 -19.91 0.74
N VAL A 805 -4.02 -19.01 -0.19
CA VAL A 805 -4.96 -18.14 -0.88
C VAL A 805 -5.09 -18.63 -2.32
N ARG A 806 -6.30 -19.00 -2.72
CA ARG A 806 -6.59 -19.59 -4.04
C ARG A 806 -7.40 -18.62 -4.88
N MET A 807 -6.98 -18.41 -6.12
CA MET A 807 -7.72 -17.59 -7.09
C MET A 807 -8.01 -18.41 -8.35
N GLU A 808 -9.30 -18.52 -8.70
CA GLU A 808 -9.77 -19.30 -9.85
C GLU A 808 -10.38 -18.40 -10.92
N SER A 809 -9.89 -18.54 -12.15
CA SER A 809 -10.38 -17.86 -13.34
C SER A 809 -11.41 -18.71 -14.08
N LYS A 810 -12.41 -18.06 -14.67
CA LYS A 810 -13.40 -18.72 -15.55
C LYS A 810 -12.83 -19.10 -16.93
N VAL A 811 -11.66 -18.57 -17.27
CA VAL A 811 -10.99 -18.74 -18.57
C VAL A 811 -9.56 -19.27 -18.31
N PRO A 812 -9.06 -20.23 -19.11
CA PRO A 812 -7.69 -20.71 -18.96
C PRO A 812 -6.65 -19.60 -19.10
N LEU A 813 -5.70 -19.57 -18.16
CA LEU A 813 -4.60 -18.63 -18.00
C LEU A 813 -3.33 -19.04 -18.78
N ASN A 814 -3.41 -20.17 -19.49
CA ASN A 814 -2.37 -20.68 -20.38
C ASN A 814 -2.68 -20.40 -21.85
N ASP A 815 -3.36 -19.27 -22.12
CA ASP A 815 -3.79 -18.80 -23.45
C ASP A 815 -2.68 -18.07 -24.24
N ASN A 816 -1.45 -18.05 -23.72
CA ASN A 816 -0.32 -17.28 -24.22
C ASN A 816 -0.55 -15.75 -24.25
N ARG A 817 -1.30 -15.21 -23.29
CA ARG A 817 -1.39 -13.78 -23.00
C ARG A 817 -0.76 -13.40 -21.65
N TRP A 818 -0.63 -12.10 -21.42
CA TRP A 818 -0.09 -11.55 -20.19
C TRP A 818 -1.18 -11.44 -19.12
N HIS A 819 -0.99 -12.15 -18.01
CA HIS A 819 -1.81 -12.04 -16.80
C HIS A 819 -1.02 -11.36 -15.68
N ARG A 820 -1.69 -10.57 -14.84
CA ARG A 820 -1.09 -9.86 -13.70
C ARG A 820 -1.43 -10.58 -12.39
N VAL A 821 -0.42 -10.85 -11.57
CA VAL A 821 -0.57 -11.39 -10.21
C VAL A 821 -0.12 -10.34 -9.20
N ARG A 822 -0.90 -10.17 -8.13
CA ARG A 822 -0.51 -9.44 -6.91
C ARG A 822 -0.84 -10.31 -5.70
N ALA A 823 0.17 -10.63 -4.89
CA ALA A 823 0.04 -11.44 -3.68
C ALA A 823 0.45 -10.61 -2.46
N GLU A 824 -0.57 -10.22 -1.70
CA GLU A 824 -0.53 -9.56 -0.39
C GLU A 824 -0.18 -10.53 0.75
N ARG A 825 0.78 -10.26 1.63
CA ARG A 825 0.79 -10.84 2.99
C ARG A 825 1.17 -9.79 4.02
N ASN A 826 0.41 -9.71 5.10
CA ASN A 826 0.69 -8.83 6.23
C ASN A 826 0.35 -9.54 7.55
N VAL A 827 0.48 -8.84 8.69
CA VAL A 827 0.20 -9.38 10.03
C VAL A 827 -1.29 -9.67 10.31
N LYS A 828 -2.21 -9.23 9.43
CA LYS A 828 -3.66 -9.34 9.61
C LYS A 828 -4.33 -10.25 8.58
N GLU A 829 -3.86 -10.27 7.34
CA GLU A 829 -4.35 -11.17 6.28
C GLU A 829 -3.30 -11.40 5.20
N ALA A 830 -3.57 -12.41 4.37
CA ALA A 830 -2.96 -12.56 3.06
C ALA A 830 -4.02 -12.37 1.97
N SER A 831 -3.62 -11.83 0.82
CA SER A 831 -4.48 -11.52 -0.31
C SER A 831 -3.88 -12.03 -1.62
N LEU A 832 -4.72 -12.32 -2.61
CA LEU A 832 -4.31 -12.67 -3.97
C LEU A 832 -5.29 -12.05 -4.97
N ARG A 833 -4.77 -11.22 -5.87
CA ARG A 833 -5.48 -10.69 -7.04
C ARG A 833 -4.84 -11.23 -8.31
N LEU A 834 -5.69 -11.67 -9.23
CA LEU A 834 -5.36 -12.09 -10.58
C LEU A 834 -6.12 -11.20 -11.56
N ASP A 835 -5.42 -10.50 -12.43
CA ASP A 835 -5.97 -9.50 -13.34
C ASP A 835 -6.92 -8.53 -12.61
N GLU A 836 -8.11 -8.28 -13.17
CA GLU A 836 -9.19 -7.47 -12.57
C GLU A 836 -10.24 -8.32 -11.82
N LEU A 837 -9.89 -9.54 -11.40
CA LEU A 837 -10.79 -10.38 -10.61
C LEU A 837 -10.91 -9.86 -9.16
N PRO A 838 -12.04 -10.15 -8.45
CA PRO A 838 -12.18 -9.87 -7.04
C PRO A 838 -11.04 -10.48 -6.22
N VAL A 839 -10.54 -9.74 -5.23
CA VAL A 839 -9.42 -10.19 -4.39
C VAL A 839 -9.86 -11.38 -3.53
N ALA A 840 -9.10 -12.46 -3.55
CA ALA A 840 -9.23 -13.54 -2.57
C ALA A 840 -8.41 -13.18 -1.33
N THR A 841 -8.96 -13.35 -0.12
CA THR A 841 -8.27 -13.06 1.15
C THR A 841 -8.35 -14.20 2.15
N GLN A 842 -7.37 -14.26 3.05
CA GLN A 842 -7.25 -15.22 4.13
C GLN A 842 -6.79 -14.49 5.40
N GLU A 843 -7.65 -14.37 6.41
CA GLU A 843 -7.31 -13.75 7.69
C GLU A 843 -6.17 -14.51 8.40
N ALA A 844 -5.29 -13.75 9.05
CA ALA A 844 -4.22 -14.28 9.90
C ALA A 844 -4.76 -14.59 11.32
N PRO A 845 -4.22 -15.60 12.03
CA PRO A 845 -4.66 -15.90 13.40
C PRO A 845 -4.35 -14.76 14.38
N ALA A 846 -5.33 -14.34 15.17
CA ALA A 846 -5.29 -13.18 16.08
C ALA A 846 -4.17 -13.15 17.15
N ASP A 847 -3.65 -14.32 17.50
CA ASP A 847 -2.53 -14.55 18.43
C ASP A 847 -1.47 -15.49 17.81
N GLY A 848 -1.42 -15.57 16.47
CA GLY A 848 -0.50 -16.44 15.71
C GLY A 848 0.91 -15.87 15.55
N HIS A 849 1.81 -16.69 15.03
CA HIS A 849 3.14 -16.25 14.59
C HIS A 849 3.04 -15.17 13.51
N LEU A 850 3.89 -14.13 13.61
CA LEU A 850 3.84 -12.92 12.76
C LEU A 850 5.03 -12.75 11.81
N HIS A 851 6.23 -13.21 12.17
CA HIS A 851 7.44 -13.05 11.35
C HIS A 851 7.60 -14.23 10.38
N LEU A 852 7.81 -13.94 9.09
CA LEU A 852 8.16 -14.90 8.04
C LEU A 852 9.69 -15.05 7.97
N GLN A 853 10.24 -16.14 8.53
CA GLN A 853 11.68 -16.36 8.69
C GLN A 853 12.27 -17.26 7.59
N LEU A 854 12.65 -16.63 6.48
CA LEU A 854 13.27 -17.27 5.32
C LEU A 854 14.80 -17.34 5.45
N ASN A 855 15.43 -18.42 4.92
CA ASN A 855 16.87 -18.61 5.02
C ASN A 855 17.56 -19.12 3.74
N SER A 856 16.80 -19.62 2.77
CA SER A 856 17.31 -20.05 1.47
C SER A 856 17.31 -18.91 0.45
N GLN A 857 18.00 -19.12 -0.68
CA GLN A 857 17.90 -18.24 -1.84
C GLN A 857 16.46 -18.21 -2.38
N LEU A 858 16.07 -17.08 -2.95
CA LEU A 858 14.81 -16.92 -3.65
C LEU A 858 14.91 -17.54 -5.05
N PHE A 859 14.01 -18.47 -5.40
CA PHE A 859 13.91 -19.10 -6.71
C PHE A 859 12.76 -18.50 -7.52
N ILE A 860 13.03 -18.11 -8.77
CA ILE A 860 12.04 -17.54 -9.71
C ILE A 860 11.92 -18.46 -10.94
N GLY A 861 10.70 -18.75 -11.34
CA GLY A 861 10.37 -19.69 -12.42
C GLY A 861 10.67 -21.16 -12.08
N GLY A 862 10.99 -21.48 -10.84
CA GLY A 862 11.29 -22.84 -10.42
C GLY A 862 11.35 -23.05 -8.91
N THR A 863 11.80 -24.24 -8.52
CA THR A 863 11.91 -24.69 -7.13
C THR A 863 13.31 -25.18 -6.85
N ALA A 864 13.71 -25.20 -5.57
CA ALA A 864 14.98 -25.79 -5.16
C ALA A 864 15.13 -27.27 -5.60
N SER A 865 14.00 -27.98 -5.70
CA SER A 865 13.94 -29.39 -6.14
C SER A 865 14.08 -29.62 -7.65
N ARG A 866 13.90 -28.58 -8.48
CA ARG A 866 13.81 -28.63 -9.96
C ARG A 866 12.72 -29.56 -10.54
N GLN A 867 11.72 -29.98 -9.77
CA GLN A 867 10.67 -30.90 -10.24
C GLN A 867 9.34 -30.23 -10.65
N LYS A 868 9.20 -28.91 -10.47
CA LYS A 868 7.98 -28.14 -10.79
C LYS A 868 8.27 -26.73 -11.34
N GLY A 869 9.18 -26.60 -12.30
CA GLY A 869 9.47 -25.28 -12.89
C GLY A 869 8.36 -24.74 -13.77
N PHE A 870 8.35 -23.43 -13.91
CA PHE A 870 7.46 -22.69 -14.80
C PHE A 870 8.09 -22.56 -16.19
N ARG A 871 7.27 -22.76 -17.22
CA ARG A 871 7.66 -22.58 -18.62
C ARG A 871 6.82 -21.46 -19.23
N GLY A 872 7.46 -20.44 -19.80
CA GLY A 872 6.79 -19.22 -20.23
C GLY A 872 7.61 -17.97 -19.92
N CYS A 873 6.95 -16.83 -19.73
CA CYS A 873 7.60 -15.58 -19.34
C CYS A 873 7.13 -15.09 -17.98
N ILE A 874 8.04 -14.47 -17.23
CA ILE A 874 7.74 -13.61 -16.06
C ILE A 874 8.31 -12.22 -16.37
N ARG A 875 7.57 -11.16 -16.02
CA ARG A 875 7.93 -9.75 -16.29
C ARG A 875 7.55 -8.85 -15.13
N SER A 876 8.34 -7.79 -14.92
CA SER A 876 8.10 -6.76 -13.90
C SER A 876 7.88 -7.36 -12.51
N LEU A 877 8.78 -8.26 -12.10
CA LEU A 877 8.73 -8.88 -10.78
C LEU A 877 9.22 -7.89 -9.72
N GLN A 878 8.33 -7.57 -8.78
CA GLN A 878 8.57 -6.69 -7.65
C GLN A 878 8.31 -7.41 -6.33
N LEU A 879 9.15 -7.12 -5.35
CA LEU A 879 9.07 -7.61 -3.97
C LEU A 879 9.25 -6.43 -3.02
N ASN A 880 8.23 -6.10 -2.21
CA ASN A 880 8.23 -4.96 -1.29
C ASN A 880 8.66 -3.64 -1.98
N GLY A 881 8.15 -3.39 -3.19
CA GLY A 881 8.48 -2.23 -4.02
C GLY A 881 9.81 -2.32 -4.79
N VAL A 882 10.69 -3.27 -4.48
CA VAL A 882 11.97 -3.46 -5.19
C VAL A 882 11.76 -4.32 -6.43
N THR A 883 12.09 -3.79 -7.61
CA THR A 883 12.08 -4.57 -8.86
C THR A 883 13.34 -5.45 -8.94
N LEU A 884 13.19 -6.76 -9.13
CA LEU A 884 14.31 -7.68 -9.35
C LEU A 884 14.71 -7.71 -10.83
N ASP A 885 15.98 -7.43 -11.14
CA ASP A 885 16.49 -7.51 -12.52
C ASP A 885 16.53 -8.96 -13.02
N LEU A 886 15.53 -9.33 -13.83
CA LEU A 886 15.39 -10.65 -14.43
C LEU A 886 16.25 -10.77 -15.69
N GLU A 887 16.49 -9.67 -16.41
CA GLU A 887 17.19 -9.68 -17.70
C GLU A 887 18.69 -9.90 -17.55
N GLU A 888 19.37 -9.15 -16.68
CA GLU A 888 20.78 -9.37 -16.38
C GLU A 888 20.99 -10.77 -15.79
N ARG A 889 20.06 -11.23 -14.95
CA ARG A 889 20.13 -12.58 -14.38
C ARG A 889 19.88 -13.68 -15.42
N ALA A 890 19.02 -13.44 -16.41
CA ALA A 890 18.74 -14.36 -17.50
C ALA A 890 19.92 -14.47 -18.49
N LYS A 891 20.61 -13.36 -18.82
CA LYS A 891 21.77 -13.35 -19.73
C LYS A 891 22.86 -14.35 -19.34
N ILE A 892 23.01 -14.63 -18.04
CA ILE A 892 24.02 -15.53 -17.49
C ILE A 892 23.48 -16.91 -17.05
N THR A 893 22.19 -17.20 -17.23
CA THR A 893 21.55 -18.43 -16.72
C THR A 893 21.13 -19.38 -17.85
N PRO A 894 21.71 -20.59 -17.97
CA PRO A 894 21.31 -21.56 -18.99
C PRO A 894 19.84 -21.96 -18.90
N GLY A 895 19.14 -21.97 -20.04
CA GLY A 895 17.70 -22.28 -20.11
C GLY A 895 16.76 -21.12 -19.77
N VAL A 896 17.32 -19.93 -19.52
CA VAL A 896 16.55 -18.68 -19.42
C VAL A 896 17.07 -17.72 -20.48
N ARG A 897 16.18 -16.90 -21.06
CA ARG A 897 16.54 -15.83 -22.02
C ARG A 897 15.98 -14.51 -21.53
N ALA A 898 16.72 -13.42 -21.71
CA ALA A 898 16.25 -12.07 -21.43
C ALA A 898 15.14 -11.66 -22.42
N GLY A 899 14.19 -10.86 -21.94
CA GLY A 899 13.01 -10.46 -22.70
C GLY A 899 11.94 -11.56 -22.86
N CYS A 900 10.83 -11.22 -23.51
CA CYS A 900 9.75 -12.16 -23.79
C CYS A 900 9.05 -11.84 -25.12
N PRO A 901 9.36 -12.55 -26.22
CA PRO A 901 8.77 -12.27 -27.53
C PRO A 901 7.28 -12.64 -27.59
N GLY A 902 6.55 -12.02 -28.52
CA GLY A 902 5.12 -12.22 -28.75
C GLY A 902 4.27 -11.27 -27.89
N HIS A 903 4.46 -9.97 -28.05
CA HIS A 903 3.61 -8.92 -27.48
C HIS A 903 2.26 -8.85 -28.21
N CYS A 904 2.25 -9.04 -29.53
CA CYS A 904 1.01 -9.00 -30.32
C CYS A 904 -0.01 -10.11 -29.98
N SER A 905 0.38 -11.22 -29.32
CA SER A 905 -0.61 -12.23 -28.87
C SER A 905 -1.47 -11.74 -27.71
N SER A 906 -0.90 -10.92 -26.83
CA SER A 906 -1.60 -10.30 -25.69
C SER A 906 -2.32 -9.02 -26.08
N TYR A 907 -1.68 -8.16 -26.89
CA TYR A 907 -2.14 -6.79 -27.11
C TYR A 907 -2.65 -6.49 -28.52
N GLY A 908 -2.61 -7.45 -29.45
CA GLY A 908 -3.02 -7.23 -30.85
C GLY A 908 -4.49 -6.82 -31.02
N SER A 909 -5.36 -7.14 -30.06
CA SER A 909 -6.75 -6.67 -30.02
C SER A 909 -6.91 -5.18 -29.72
N LEU A 910 -5.86 -4.51 -29.25
CA LEU A 910 -5.86 -3.05 -29.10
C LEU A 910 -5.75 -2.35 -30.47
N CYS A 911 -5.25 -3.00 -31.52
CA CYS A 911 -5.22 -2.43 -32.87
C CYS A 911 -6.62 -2.48 -33.50
N GLN A 912 -7.29 -1.33 -33.54
CA GLN A 912 -8.65 -1.19 -34.07
C GLN A 912 -8.66 -0.97 -35.58
N ASN A 913 -9.85 -0.96 -36.19
CA ASN A 913 -10.08 -0.50 -37.57
C ASN A 913 -9.12 -1.09 -38.63
N GLN A 914 -8.88 -2.40 -38.57
CA GLN A 914 -7.98 -3.15 -39.46
C GLN A 914 -6.49 -2.77 -39.35
N GLY A 915 -6.09 -2.06 -38.29
CA GLY A 915 -4.68 -1.86 -37.95
C GLY A 915 -3.96 -3.18 -37.69
N ARG A 916 -2.75 -3.34 -38.24
CA ARG A 916 -1.95 -4.55 -38.09
C ARG A 916 -1.04 -4.40 -36.85
N CYS A 917 -1.15 -5.32 -35.89
CA CYS A 917 -0.16 -5.36 -34.81
C CYS A 917 1.22 -5.79 -35.35
N VAL A 918 2.24 -5.00 -35.04
CA VAL A 918 3.64 -5.25 -35.40
C VAL A 918 4.50 -5.28 -34.14
N GLU A 919 5.22 -6.39 -33.99
CA GLU A 919 6.08 -6.72 -32.86
C GLU A 919 7.31 -5.78 -32.78
N ARG A 920 7.74 -5.43 -31.56
CA ARG A 920 9.00 -4.74 -31.26
C ARG A 920 9.77 -5.50 -30.18
N ALA A 921 11.04 -5.15 -29.94
CA ALA A 921 11.83 -5.75 -28.87
C ALA A 921 11.24 -5.48 -27.47
N ASN A 922 10.85 -4.22 -27.23
CA ASN A 922 10.14 -3.75 -26.04
C ASN A 922 8.71 -3.34 -26.43
N GLY A 923 7.83 -4.32 -26.66
CA GLY A 923 6.40 -4.09 -26.89
C GLY A 923 5.89 -4.28 -28.31
N PHE A 924 4.89 -3.49 -28.69
CA PHE A 924 4.20 -3.58 -29.97
C PHE A 924 3.77 -2.19 -30.46
N HIS A 925 3.41 -2.08 -31.73
CA HIS A 925 2.72 -0.92 -32.28
C HIS A 925 1.67 -1.37 -33.30
N CYS A 926 0.69 -0.51 -33.57
CA CYS A 926 -0.34 -0.76 -34.57
C CYS A 926 0.03 -0.03 -35.87
N ASP A 927 0.39 -0.79 -36.91
CA ASP A 927 0.54 -0.28 -38.26
C ASP A 927 -0.84 0.05 -38.84
N CYS A 928 -1.13 1.35 -38.90
CA CYS A 928 -2.36 1.88 -39.48
C CYS A 928 -2.22 2.20 -40.99
N GLY A 929 -1.09 1.87 -41.64
CA GLY A 929 -0.78 2.32 -43.00
C GLY A 929 -1.83 1.94 -44.05
N LEU A 930 -2.41 0.74 -43.93
CA LEU A 930 -3.47 0.22 -44.82
C LEU A 930 -4.90 0.60 -44.38
N SER A 931 -5.07 1.27 -43.24
CA SER A 931 -6.37 1.75 -42.76
C SER A 931 -6.59 3.22 -43.08
N ALA A 932 -7.84 3.66 -43.04
CA ALA A 932 -8.20 5.08 -43.17
C ALA A 932 -8.24 5.82 -41.81
N TYR A 933 -7.54 5.28 -40.80
CA TYR A 933 -7.45 5.77 -39.43
C TYR A 933 -5.98 6.00 -39.04
N THR A 934 -5.73 6.74 -37.96
CA THR A 934 -4.41 7.03 -37.37
C THR A 934 -4.44 6.90 -35.85
N GLY A 935 -3.32 7.24 -35.19
CA GLY A 935 -3.16 7.17 -33.74
C GLY A 935 -2.72 5.80 -33.26
N VAL A 936 -2.24 5.76 -32.02
CA VAL A 936 -1.53 4.62 -31.36
C VAL A 936 -2.20 3.24 -31.55
N PHE A 937 -3.52 3.23 -31.63
CA PHE A 937 -4.38 2.05 -31.73
C PHE A 937 -5.26 2.05 -33.00
N CYS A 938 -4.93 2.89 -33.99
CA CYS A 938 -5.72 3.12 -35.22
C CYS A 938 -7.18 3.53 -34.96
N HIS A 939 -7.42 4.33 -33.93
CA HIS A 939 -8.76 4.74 -33.47
C HIS A 939 -9.14 6.16 -33.95
N THR A 940 -8.19 6.98 -34.38
CA THR A 940 -8.44 8.36 -34.83
C THR A 940 -8.91 8.37 -36.28
N GLU A 941 -10.07 8.94 -36.56
CA GLU A 941 -10.56 9.11 -37.94
C GLU A 941 -9.69 10.12 -38.73
N VAL A 942 -9.36 9.79 -39.97
CA VAL A 942 -8.72 10.73 -40.90
C VAL A 942 -9.78 11.45 -41.73
N SER A 943 -9.89 12.75 -41.53
CA SER A 943 -10.87 13.62 -42.19
C SER A 943 -10.33 14.97 -42.61
N ALA A 944 -10.86 15.50 -43.71
CA ALA A 944 -10.55 16.84 -44.21
C ALA A 944 -11.80 17.58 -44.68
N SER A 945 -11.73 18.91 -44.54
CA SER A 945 -12.68 19.83 -45.16
C SER A 945 -12.28 20.15 -46.60
N PHE A 946 -13.30 20.22 -47.47
CA PHE A 946 -13.18 20.54 -48.88
C PHE A 946 -14.01 21.79 -49.19
N LYS A 947 -13.43 22.68 -49.99
CA LYS A 947 -14.12 23.79 -50.65
C LYS A 947 -14.34 23.44 -52.12
N SER A 948 -15.14 24.25 -52.82
CA SER A 948 -15.43 24.07 -54.25
C SER A 948 -14.18 24.03 -55.16
N ASP A 949 -13.07 24.65 -54.72
CA ASP A 949 -11.77 24.67 -55.39
C ASP A 949 -10.78 23.61 -54.88
N THR A 950 -11.11 22.88 -53.81
CA THR A 950 -10.27 21.81 -53.25
C THR A 950 -10.46 20.51 -54.04
N SER A 951 -9.36 19.90 -54.48
CA SER A 951 -9.31 18.59 -55.14
C SER A 951 -8.18 17.73 -54.58
N VAL A 952 -8.38 16.42 -54.53
CA VAL A 952 -7.33 15.44 -54.21
C VAL A 952 -7.37 14.34 -55.26
N SER A 953 -6.25 14.12 -55.94
CA SER A 953 -6.09 13.02 -56.90
C SER A 953 -4.98 12.05 -56.45
N TYR A 954 -5.21 10.77 -56.68
CA TYR A 954 -4.30 9.67 -56.39
C TYR A 954 -4.05 8.89 -57.68
N THR A 955 -2.79 8.79 -58.11
CA THR A 955 -2.41 8.07 -59.33
C THR A 955 -1.89 6.68 -58.98
N PHE A 956 -2.47 5.62 -59.55
CA PHE A 956 -1.94 4.28 -59.35
C PHE A 956 -0.61 4.15 -60.09
N LYS A 957 0.47 3.70 -59.41
CA LYS A 957 1.81 3.62 -60.04
C LYS A 957 1.87 2.47 -61.05
N GLU A 958 2.30 2.78 -62.27
CA GLU A 958 2.67 1.78 -63.28
C GLU A 958 3.88 0.94 -62.82
N PRO A 959 3.99 -0.34 -63.22
CA PRO A 959 5.27 -1.03 -63.20
C PRO A 959 6.20 -0.42 -64.26
N TYR A 960 7.41 -0.04 -63.84
CA TYR A 960 8.45 0.54 -64.68
C TYR A 960 8.64 -0.24 -66.00
N GLU A 961 8.69 0.46 -67.15
CA GLU A 961 9.27 -0.13 -68.36
C GLU A 961 10.76 -0.42 -68.10
N LEU A 962 11.10 -1.71 -68.12
CA LEU A 962 12.47 -2.17 -68.00
C LEU A 962 13.22 -1.84 -69.29
N SER A 963 14.18 -0.92 -69.19
CA SER A 963 14.97 -0.48 -70.34
C SER A 963 15.66 -1.66 -71.02
N ARG A 964 15.56 -1.66 -72.35
CA ARG A 964 15.96 -2.72 -73.25
C ARG A 964 17.48 -2.94 -73.21
N ASN A 965 17.98 -3.85 -72.35
CA ASN A 965 19.15 -4.73 -72.57
C ASN A 965 19.59 -5.52 -71.32
N SER A 966 18.96 -6.67 -71.04
CA SER A 966 19.64 -7.85 -70.49
C SER A 966 18.77 -9.10 -70.56
N SER A 967 19.37 -10.23 -70.89
CA SER A 967 18.73 -11.54 -70.96
C SER A 967 18.60 -12.18 -69.58
N ALA A 968 17.46 -11.98 -68.93
CA ALA A 968 17.01 -12.76 -67.78
C ALA A 968 15.53 -13.13 -67.98
N LEU A 969 15.15 -14.37 -67.64
CA LEU A 969 13.79 -14.85 -67.85
C LEU A 969 12.80 -14.06 -66.98
N PRO A 970 11.64 -13.61 -67.50
CA PRO A 970 10.64 -12.93 -66.69
C PRO A 970 9.99 -13.92 -65.72
N SER A 971 10.10 -13.64 -64.42
CA SER A 971 9.36 -14.34 -63.38
C SER A 971 7.88 -13.95 -63.42
N SER A 972 7.01 -14.95 -63.39
CA SER A 972 5.57 -14.84 -63.65
C SER A 972 4.76 -14.31 -62.46
N ILE A 973 5.06 -13.09 -61.99
CA ILE A 973 4.44 -12.52 -60.77
C ILE A 973 3.59 -11.27 -61.03
N TYR A 974 3.77 -10.57 -62.16
CA TYR A 974 2.96 -9.39 -62.50
C TYR A 974 2.26 -9.55 -63.85
N SER A 975 1.04 -10.09 -63.79
CA SER A 975 0.07 -10.10 -64.89
C SER A 975 -1.29 -9.64 -64.36
N ASP A 976 -1.91 -8.71 -65.07
CA ASP A 976 -3.28 -8.19 -64.88
C ASP A 976 -3.65 -7.57 -63.52
N MET A 977 -3.67 -6.23 -63.48
CA MET A 977 -4.50 -5.44 -62.54
C MET A 977 -5.99 -5.50 -62.94
N THR A 978 -6.54 -6.72 -63.11
CA THR A 978 -7.98 -6.95 -63.29
C THR A 978 -8.64 -7.09 -61.92
N LEU A 979 -9.29 -6.03 -61.46
CA LEU A 979 -9.97 -6.03 -60.16
C LEU A 979 -11.25 -6.89 -60.26
N ARG A 980 -11.22 -8.04 -59.58
CA ARG A 980 -12.38 -8.96 -59.47
C ARG A 980 -13.42 -8.50 -58.44
N GLY A 981 -13.18 -7.37 -57.78
CA GLY A 981 -14.08 -6.73 -56.84
C GLY A 981 -13.44 -5.50 -56.20
N GLU A 982 -14.28 -4.58 -55.76
CA GLU A 982 -13.91 -3.30 -55.16
C GLU A 982 -14.69 -3.09 -53.87
N ASN A 983 -13.99 -2.74 -52.79
CA ASN A 983 -14.56 -2.33 -51.52
C ASN A 983 -14.20 -0.86 -51.29
N VAL A 984 -15.20 0.01 -51.40
CA VAL A 984 -15.08 1.45 -51.18
C VAL A 984 -15.82 1.79 -49.90
N THR A 985 -15.17 2.47 -48.97
CA THR A 985 -15.83 3.05 -47.80
C THR A 985 -15.45 4.52 -47.71
N LEU A 986 -16.43 5.40 -47.50
CA LEU A 986 -16.17 6.79 -47.13
C LEU A 986 -17.33 7.34 -46.31
N SER A 987 -17.02 8.28 -45.43
CA SER A 987 -17.98 9.09 -44.70
C SER A 987 -17.96 10.51 -45.25
N PHE A 988 -19.12 11.14 -45.40
CA PHE A 988 -19.23 12.50 -45.89
C PHE A 988 -20.25 13.33 -45.09
N ARG A 989 -20.04 14.64 -45.08
CA ARG A 989 -20.96 15.63 -44.52
C ARG A 989 -21.05 16.83 -45.47
N THR A 990 -22.25 17.14 -45.96
CA THR A 990 -22.46 18.28 -46.86
C THR A 990 -23.91 18.81 -46.79
N ASN A 991 -24.08 20.05 -47.22
CA ASN A 991 -25.37 20.69 -47.52
C ASN A 991 -25.57 20.88 -49.04
N GLN A 992 -24.64 20.39 -49.87
CA GLN A 992 -24.62 20.59 -51.31
C GLN A 992 -25.32 19.45 -52.05
N SER A 993 -26.18 19.80 -53.00
CA SER A 993 -26.87 18.87 -53.88
C SER A 993 -27.14 19.55 -55.24
N PRO A 994 -26.72 18.96 -56.38
CA PRO A 994 -25.93 17.74 -56.52
C PRO A 994 -24.45 17.95 -56.12
N ALA A 995 -23.74 16.86 -55.83
CA ALA A 995 -22.32 16.88 -55.47
C ALA A 995 -21.61 15.56 -55.85
N LEU A 996 -20.39 15.65 -56.39
CA LEU A 996 -19.53 14.49 -56.70
C LEU A 996 -18.60 14.21 -55.50
N LEU A 997 -18.61 12.98 -54.97
CA LEU A 997 -17.85 12.61 -53.77
C LEU A 997 -16.55 11.88 -54.11
N LEU A 998 -16.64 10.94 -55.05
CA LEU A 998 -15.54 10.08 -55.50
C LEU A 998 -15.70 9.80 -57.01
N TYR A 999 -14.60 9.84 -57.75
CA TYR A 999 -14.54 9.39 -59.15
C TYR A 999 -13.27 8.56 -59.37
N VAL A 1000 -13.39 7.39 -59.97
CA VAL A 1000 -12.28 6.48 -60.27
C VAL A 1000 -12.33 6.13 -61.74
N SER A 1001 -11.23 6.35 -62.48
CA SER A 1001 -11.15 6.08 -63.92
C SER A 1001 -10.08 5.05 -64.29
N SER A 1002 -10.25 4.44 -65.45
CA SER A 1002 -9.33 3.50 -66.13
C SER A 1002 -8.72 4.11 -67.40
N TYR A 1003 -7.74 3.41 -68.00
CA TYR A 1003 -7.17 3.80 -69.31
C TYR A 1003 -8.19 3.65 -70.46
N TYR A 1004 -9.20 2.80 -70.29
CA TYR A 1004 -10.16 2.44 -71.34
C TYR A 1004 -11.49 3.22 -71.27
N ARG A 1005 -11.53 4.34 -70.52
CA ARG A 1005 -12.74 5.15 -70.22
C ARG A 1005 -13.84 4.40 -69.46
N GLU A 1006 -13.52 3.25 -68.85
CA GLU A 1006 -14.32 2.65 -67.78
C GLU A 1006 -14.20 3.53 -66.52
N TYR A 1007 -15.29 3.73 -65.77
CA TYR A 1007 -15.29 4.55 -64.54
C TYR A 1007 -16.27 4.07 -63.46
N LEU A 1008 -16.00 4.47 -62.21
CA LEU A 1008 -16.86 4.33 -61.04
C LEU A 1008 -16.99 5.70 -60.36
N ALA A 1009 -18.22 6.18 -60.16
CA ALA A 1009 -18.51 7.48 -59.56
C ALA A 1009 -19.53 7.36 -58.42
N LEU A 1010 -19.27 8.04 -57.30
CA LEU A 1010 -20.21 8.22 -56.20
C LEU A 1010 -20.64 9.68 -56.13
N LEU A 1011 -21.94 9.94 -56.23
CA LEU A 1011 -22.49 11.30 -56.21
C LEU A 1011 -23.82 11.40 -55.47
N ILE A 1012 -24.13 12.59 -54.98
CA ILE A 1012 -25.47 12.99 -54.54
C ILE A 1012 -26.15 13.62 -55.75
N ASN A 1013 -27.27 13.05 -56.19
CA ASN A 1013 -28.02 13.60 -57.33
C ASN A 1013 -28.94 14.76 -56.89
N LYS A 1014 -29.49 15.49 -57.87
CA LYS A 1014 -30.39 16.66 -57.69
C LYS A 1014 -31.69 16.42 -56.89
N HIS A 1015 -31.90 15.22 -56.33
CA HIS A 1015 -33.04 14.85 -55.51
C HIS A 1015 -32.60 14.33 -54.12
N ASP A 1016 -31.39 14.70 -53.68
CA ASP A 1016 -30.75 14.35 -52.41
C ASP A 1016 -30.62 12.85 -52.15
N LYS A 1017 -30.50 12.06 -53.23
CA LYS A 1017 -30.25 10.61 -53.16
C LYS A 1017 -28.81 10.30 -53.55
N LEU A 1018 -28.24 9.32 -52.85
CA LEU A 1018 -26.97 8.71 -53.25
C LEU A 1018 -27.16 7.94 -54.56
N GLU A 1019 -26.27 8.17 -55.50
CA GLU A 1019 -26.23 7.56 -56.81
C GLU A 1019 -24.81 7.03 -57.06
N VAL A 1020 -24.69 5.72 -57.26
CA VAL A 1020 -23.46 5.08 -57.73
C VAL A 1020 -23.62 4.89 -59.23
N ARG A 1021 -22.72 5.48 -60.02
CA ARG A 1021 -22.65 5.24 -61.47
C ARG A 1021 -21.41 4.42 -61.77
N TYR A 1022 -21.53 3.41 -62.63
CA TYR A 1022 -20.37 2.71 -63.13
C TYR A 1022 -20.53 2.35 -64.60
N LYS A 1023 -19.42 2.39 -65.33
CA LYS A 1023 -19.33 2.05 -66.74
C LYS A 1023 -18.15 1.09 -66.87
N LEU A 1024 -18.43 -0.20 -67.00
CA LEU A 1024 -17.41 -1.26 -67.07
C LEU A 1024 -17.00 -1.60 -68.51
N ASP A 1025 -17.79 -1.17 -69.48
CA ASP A 1025 -17.58 -1.39 -70.91
C ASP A 1025 -17.74 -0.03 -71.60
N SER A 1026 -16.72 0.42 -72.33
CA SER A 1026 -16.73 1.70 -73.02
C SER A 1026 -17.79 1.79 -74.13
N SER A 1027 -18.27 0.64 -74.62
CA SER A 1027 -19.29 0.52 -75.67
C SER A 1027 -20.74 0.54 -75.16
N ARG A 1028 -20.96 0.52 -73.83
CA ARG A 1028 -22.29 0.57 -73.20
C ARG A 1028 -22.52 1.87 -72.43
N ASP A 1029 -23.80 2.19 -72.20
CA ASP A 1029 -24.19 3.27 -71.29
C ASP A 1029 -23.84 2.93 -69.83
N ALA A 1030 -23.59 3.96 -69.03
CA ALA A 1030 -23.25 3.79 -67.61
C ALA A 1030 -24.47 3.32 -66.80
N GLU A 1031 -24.27 2.28 -65.98
CA GLU A 1031 -25.30 1.76 -65.07
C GLU A 1031 -25.41 2.63 -63.82
N VAL A 1032 -26.65 2.87 -63.37
CA VAL A 1032 -26.97 3.85 -62.33
C VAL A 1032 -27.75 3.20 -61.18
N LEU A 1033 -27.05 2.93 -60.07
CA LEU A 1033 -27.65 2.45 -58.83
C LEU A 1033 -28.06 3.63 -57.95
N ARG A 1034 -29.36 3.72 -57.65
CA ARG A 1034 -29.91 4.77 -56.77
C ARG A 1034 -30.28 4.19 -55.41
N SER A 1035 -29.79 4.81 -54.34
CA SER A 1035 -30.22 4.50 -52.99
C SER A 1035 -31.70 4.85 -52.78
N ARG A 1036 -32.36 4.09 -51.89
CA ARG A 1036 -33.72 4.40 -51.41
C ARG A 1036 -33.71 5.55 -50.39
N VAL A 1037 -32.56 5.85 -49.79
CA VAL A 1037 -32.38 6.95 -48.82
C VAL A 1037 -32.42 8.30 -49.53
N LYS A 1038 -33.14 9.26 -48.94
CA LYS A 1038 -33.26 10.66 -49.37
C LYS A 1038 -32.66 11.58 -48.30
N SER A 1039 -32.45 12.86 -48.64
CA SER A 1039 -31.98 13.91 -47.71
C SER A 1039 -30.59 13.63 -47.11
N LEU A 1040 -29.67 13.16 -47.95
CA LEU A 1040 -28.28 12.91 -47.53
C LEU A 1040 -27.40 14.18 -47.50
N ALA A 1041 -27.85 15.26 -48.15
CA ALA A 1041 -27.23 16.60 -48.07
C ALA A 1041 -27.82 17.44 -46.93
N ASN A 1042 -28.01 16.83 -45.74
CA ASN A 1042 -28.66 17.44 -44.58
C ASN A 1042 -27.69 18.01 -43.53
N GLY A 1043 -26.40 18.08 -43.84
CA GLY A 1043 -25.39 18.59 -42.89
C GLY A 1043 -25.07 17.66 -41.72
N GLN A 1044 -25.49 16.40 -41.76
CA GLN A 1044 -25.05 15.34 -40.85
C GLN A 1044 -23.96 14.47 -41.50
N LEU A 1045 -23.24 13.69 -40.69
CA LEU A 1045 -22.21 12.75 -41.17
C LEU A 1045 -22.87 11.43 -41.58
N HIS A 1046 -22.67 11.01 -42.83
CA HIS A 1046 -23.19 9.76 -43.38
C HIS A 1046 -22.04 8.88 -43.86
N THR A 1047 -22.03 7.61 -43.47
CA THR A 1047 -21.08 6.60 -43.99
C THR A 1047 -21.70 5.83 -45.14
N VAL A 1048 -20.91 5.55 -46.17
CA VAL A 1048 -21.29 4.72 -47.32
C VAL A 1048 -20.25 3.63 -47.49
N THR A 1049 -20.71 2.39 -47.61
CA THR A 1049 -19.89 1.25 -48.03
C THR A 1049 -20.45 0.69 -49.34
N ILE A 1050 -19.58 0.56 -50.35
CA ILE A 1050 -19.87 -0.04 -51.65
C ILE A 1050 -18.98 -1.28 -51.76
N ARG A 1051 -19.59 -2.45 -51.99
CA ARG A 1051 -18.86 -3.69 -52.26
C ARG A 1051 -19.33 -4.27 -53.58
N ARG A 1052 -18.43 -4.30 -54.57
CA ARG A 1052 -18.60 -5.11 -55.78
C ARG A 1052 -17.79 -6.39 -55.65
N LEU A 1053 -18.40 -7.52 -55.98
CA LEU A 1053 -17.80 -8.85 -55.95
C LEU A 1053 -18.22 -9.58 -57.23
N THR A 1054 -17.30 -9.73 -58.19
CA THR A 1054 -17.55 -10.41 -59.47
C THR A 1054 -18.87 -9.97 -60.09
N ASP A 1055 -19.90 -10.81 -60.01
CA ASP A 1055 -21.20 -10.60 -60.63
C ASP A 1055 -22.20 -9.81 -59.76
N SER A 1056 -21.77 -9.01 -58.78
CA SER A 1056 -22.70 -8.25 -57.92
C SER A 1056 -22.16 -6.95 -57.35
N VAL A 1057 -23.01 -5.92 -57.26
CA VAL A 1057 -22.74 -4.66 -56.55
C VAL A 1057 -23.72 -4.51 -55.38
N SER A 1058 -23.19 -4.18 -54.22
CA SER A 1058 -23.96 -3.86 -53.02
C SER A 1058 -23.60 -2.47 -52.49
N VAL A 1059 -24.62 -1.70 -52.13
CA VAL A 1059 -24.47 -0.38 -51.50
C VAL A 1059 -25.17 -0.40 -50.15
N GLN A 1060 -24.44 -0.01 -49.11
CA GLN A 1060 -24.92 0.03 -47.74
C GLN A 1060 -24.71 1.42 -47.14
N VAL A 1061 -25.77 1.94 -46.53
CA VAL A 1061 -25.76 3.11 -45.65
C VAL A 1061 -26.23 2.62 -44.27
N PRO A 1062 -25.62 3.04 -43.15
CA PRO A 1062 -26.03 2.61 -41.81
C PRO A 1062 -27.54 2.70 -41.57
N HIS A 1063 -28.09 1.74 -40.82
CA HIS A 1063 -29.53 1.60 -40.53
C HIS A 1063 -30.45 1.26 -41.72
N THR A 1064 -29.91 0.77 -42.84
CA THR A 1064 -30.72 0.28 -43.98
C THR A 1064 -30.31 -1.12 -44.46
N HIS A 1065 -31.27 -1.87 -45.02
CA HIS A 1065 -30.98 -3.14 -45.67
C HIS A 1065 -30.09 -2.92 -46.91
N ALA A 1066 -29.00 -3.69 -47.01
CA ALA A 1066 -28.11 -3.64 -48.17
C ALA A 1066 -28.88 -3.94 -49.46
N CYS A 1067 -28.76 -3.06 -50.45
CA CYS A 1067 -29.35 -3.29 -51.77
C CYS A 1067 -28.32 -4.01 -52.64
N THR A 1068 -28.58 -5.27 -52.96
CA THR A 1068 -27.73 -6.13 -53.81
C THR A 1068 -28.31 -6.20 -55.23
N PHE A 1069 -27.44 -6.02 -56.24
CA PHE A 1069 -27.77 -6.17 -57.66
C PHE A 1069 -26.77 -7.13 -58.29
N TYR A 1070 -27.21 -7.94 -59.27
CA TYR A 1070 -26.38 -8.93 -59.97
C TYR A 1070 -26.09 -8.48 -61.41
N ASN A 1071 -24.82 -8.51 -61.86
CA ASN A 1071 -24.43 -8.21 -63.25
C ASN A 1071 -23.01 -8.73 -63.60
N ASN A 1072 -22.82 -9.32 -64.78
CA ASN A 1072 -21.75 -10.31 -65.08
C ASN A 1072 -20.41 -9.76 -65.68
N ASP A 1073 -20.17 -8.45 -65.69
CA ASP A 1073 -19.05 -7.85 -66.46
C ASP A 1073 -17.80 -7.47 -65.64
N ARG A 1074 -16.62 -7.60 -66.26
CA ARG A 1074 -15.29 -7.36 -65.67
C ARG A 1074 -14.87 -5.89 -65.79
N TYR A 1075 -13.86 -5.49 -65.00
CA TYR A 1075 -13.34 -4.11 -64.94
C TYR A 1075 -11.80 -4.13 -65.03
N SER A 1076 -11.21 -3.17 -65.75
CA SER A 1076 -9.84 -3.29 -66.29
C SER A 1076 -9.00 -2.04 -66.04
N ALA A 1077 -7.80 -2.22 -65.47
CA ALA A 1077 -6.70 -1.24 -65.48
C ALA A 1077 -7.04 0.21 -65.01
N LEU A 1078 -7.14 0.38 -63.69
CA LEU A 1078 -7.29 1.70 -63.04
C LEU A 1078 -6.10 2.65 -63.33
N VAL A 1079 -6.42 3.95 -63.44
CA VAL A 1079 -5.47 5.05 -63.72
C VAL A 1079 -5.37 6.01 -62.54
N ARG A 1080 -6.51 6.62 -62.17
CA ARG A 1080 -6.56 7.70 -61.17
C ARG A 1080 -7.86 7.64 -60.37
N LEU A 1081 -7.76 8.05 -59.11
CA LEU A 1081 -8.86 8.27 -58.19
C LEU A 1081 -8.90 9.75 -57.80
N PHE A 1082 -10.07 10.36 -57.87
CA PHE A 1082 -10.31 11.77 -57.57
C PHE A 1082 -11.36 11.92 -56.47
N LEU A 1083 -11.10 12.86 -55.55
CA LEU A 1083 -12.03 13.35 -54.54
C LEU A 1083 -12.35 14.81 -54.85
N SER A 1084 -13.64 15.19 -54.78
CA SER A 1084 -14.15 16.49 -55.22
C SER A 1084 -14.07 16.73 -56.73
N THR A 1085 -12.88 16.98 -57.30
CA THR A 1085 -12.67 17.42 -58.70
C THR A 1085 -11.34 16.95 -59.31
N GLY A 1086 -11.04 17.30 -60.57
CA GLY A 1086 -9.68 17.24 -61.13
C GLY A 1086 -9.43 16.31 -62.34
N ALA A 1087 -10.44 15.66 -62.90
CA ALA A 1087 -10.26 14.73 -64.03
C ALA A 1087 -10.47 15.42 -65.40
N ASP A 1088 -9.41 15.48 -66.22
CA ASP A 1088 -9.46 16.06 -67.58
C ASP A 1088 -10.26 15.20 -68.58
N ASP A 1089 -10.43 13.89 -68.32
CA ASP A 1089 -11.17 12.92 -69.15
C ASP A 1089 -12.55 12.56 -68.55
N LEU A 1090 -13.40 13.56 -68.30
CA LEU A 1090 -14.79 13.36 -67.85
C LEU A 1090 -15.79 13.38 -69.02
N GLU A 1091 -16.78 12.47 -68.98
CA GLU A 1091 -17.96 12.59 -69.86
C GLU A 1091 -18.71 13.92 -69.60
N PRO A 1092 -19.36 14.53 -70.61
CA PRO A 1092 -19.92 15.89 -70.49
C PRO A 1092 -20.85 16.12 -69.28
N ASP A 1093 -21.68 15.13 -68.95
CA ASP A 1093 -22.58 15.17 -67.79
C ASP A 1093 -21.84 15.12 -66.45
N MET A 1094 -20.72 14.41 -66.39
CA MET A 1094 -19.88 14.29 -65.20
C MET A 1094 -18.93 15.49 -65.08
N ALA A 1095 -18.43 16.03 -66.19
CA ALA A 1095 -17.65 17.28 -66.23
C ALA A 1095 -18.46 18.47 -65.65
N ARG A 1096 -19.74 18.58 -66.01
CA ARG A 1096 -20.66 19.58 -65.48
C ARG A 1096 -20.93 19.42 -63.97
N LEU A 1097 -20.92 18.19 -63.45
CA LEU A 1097 -21.05 17.95 -62.01
C LEU A 1097 -19.74 18.24 -61.26
N ALA A 1098 -18.60 17.87 -61.83
CA ALA A 1098 -17.28 18.17 -61.28
C ALA A 1098 -17.00 19.69 -61.25
N SER A 1099 -17.47 20.48 -62.23
CA SER A 1099 -17.28 21.94 -62.22
C SER A 1099 -17.99 22.67 -61.08
N LEU A 1100 -18.88 22.01 -60.33
CA LEU A 1100 -19.53 22.58 -59.14
C LEU A 1100 -18.66 22.45 -57.87
N GLY A 1101 -17.63 21.60 -57.90
CA GLY A 1101 -16.84 21.24 -56.72
C GLY A 1101 -17.61 20.42 -55.68
N PHE A 1102 -16.91 19.98 -54.63
CA PHE A 1102 -17.53 19.46 -53.40
C PHE A 1102 -17.23 20.40 -52.23
N THR A 1103 -18.27 20.95 -51.63
CA THR A 1103 -18.19 21.74 -50.40
C THR A 1103 -18.70 20.91 -49.23
N GLY A 1104 -17.85 20.61 -48.26
CA GLY A 1104 -18.21 19.75 -47.14
C GLY A 1104 -17.00 19.14 -46.44
N CYS A 1105 -17.19 17.97 -45.84
CA CYS A 1105 -16.13 17.22 -45.18
C CYS A 1105 -16.18 15.75 -45.60
N LEU A 1106 -15.02 15.14 -45.87
CA LEU A 1106 -14.85 13.71 -46.12
C LEU A 1106 -14.02 13.10 -44.97
N SER A 1107 -14.41 11.92 -44.52
CA SER A 1107 -13.75 11.13 -43.46
C SER A 1107 -13.63 9.66 -43.89
N VAL A 1108 -12.63 8.95 -43.39
CA VAL A 1108 -12.45 7.49 -43.57
C VAL A 1108 -12.51 7.05 -45.05
N VAL A 1109 -11.87 7.82 -45.95
CA VAL A 1109 -11.88 7.51 -47.39
C VAL A 1109 -10.92 6.35 -47.68
N HIS A 1110 -11.51 5.18 -47.97
CA HIS A 1110 -10.83 3.91 -48.19
C HIS A 1110 -11.27 3.28 -49.52
N PHE A 1111 -10.30 2.86 -50.34
CA PHE A 1111 -10.50 2.17 -51.60
C PHE A 1111 -9.62 0.92 -51.64
N ASN A 1112 -10.22 -0.26 -51.49
CA ASN A 1112 -9.56 -1.56 -51.40
C ASN A 1112 -8.55 -1.68 -50.24
N SER A 1113 -7.31 -1.25 -50.47
CA SER A 1113 -6.20 -1.25 -49.51
C SER A 1113 -5.48 0.10 -49.45
N ILE A 1114 -6.08 1.14 -50.02
CA ILE A 1114 -5.53 2.48 -50.19
C ILE A 1114 -6.42 3.48 -49.45
N SER A 1115 -5.78 4.45 -48.79
CA SER A 1115 -6.45 5.56 -48.10
C SER A 1115 -6.04 6.89 -48.74
N PRO A 1116 -6.63 7.32 -49.89
CA PRO A 1116 -6.16 8.47 -50.66
C PRO A 1116 -6.12 9.77 -49.86
N LEU A 1117 -7.14 9.99 -49.02
CA LEU A 1117 -7.23 11.18 -48.16
C LEU A 1117 -6.14 11.21 -47.07
N LYS A 1118 -5.77 10.04 -46.54
CA LYS A 1118 -4.69 9.90 -45.57
C LYS A 1118 -3.33 10.15 -46.21
N ALA A 1119 -3.10 9.63 -47.41
CA ALA A 1119 -1.87 9.90 -48.17
C ALA A 1119 -1.72 11.40 -48.49
N ALA A 1120 -2.81 12.09 -48.85
CA ALA A 1120 -2.82 13.54 -49.08
C ALA A 1120 -2.44 14.36 -47.83
N LEU A 1121 -2.97 14.02 -46.66
CA LEU A 1121 -2.70 14.77 -45.43
C LEU A 1121 -1.32 14.48 -44.84
N LEU A 1122 -0.78 13.26 -44.99
CA LEU A 1122 0.51 12.87 -44.40
C LEU A 1122 1.71 13.10 -45.32
N HIS A 1123 1.52 13.03 -46.65
CA HIS A 1123 2.61 13.09 -47.63
C HIS A 1123 2.26 13.97 -48.85
N PRO A 1124 1.89 15.26 -48.63
CA PRO A 1124 1.34 16.14 -49.66
C PRO A 1124 2.27 16.35 -50.87
N ASP A 1125 3.59 16.31 -50.65
CA ASP A 1125 4.61 16.60 -51.68
C ASP A 1125 5.16 15.35 -52.39
N THR A 1126 4.50 14.19 -52.25
CA THR A 1126 5.02 12.91 -52.79
C THR A 1126 4.07 12.20 -53.76
N SER A 1127 4.63 11.71 -54.87
CA SER A 1127 3.92 10.79 -55.78
C SER A 1127 3.62 9.48 -55.05
N PRO A 1128 2.33 9.11 -54.88
CA PRO A 1128 1.30 9.20 -55.92
C PRO A 1128 0.21 10.29 -55.81
N VAL A 1129 0.28 11.22 -54.86
CA VAL A 1129 -0.82 12.17 -54.61
C VAL A 1129 -0.56 13.54 -55.24
N ILE A 1130 -1.62 14.19 -55.74
CA ILE A 1130 -1.60 15.61 -56.14
C ILE A 1130 -2.82 16.30 -55.50
N ILE A 1131 -2.57 17.41 -54.80
CA ILE A 1131 -3.58 18.25 -54.15
C ILE A 1131 -3.74 19.55 -54.94
N THR A 1132 -4.97 20.01 -55.12
CA THR A 1132 -5.26 21.31 -55.74
C THR A 1132 -6.17 22.11 -54.81
N GLY A 1133 -5.89 23.40 -54.61
CA GLY A 1133 -6.62 24.23 -53.65
C GLY A 1133 -6.29 23.89 -52.18
N PRO A 1134 -6.89 24.62 -51.22
CA PRO A 1134 -6.59 24.45 -49.80
C PRO A 1134 -7.29 23.21 -49.22
N LEU A 1135 -6.52 22.22 -48.79
CA LEU A 1135 -7.00 21.06 -48.03
C LEU A 1135 -6.68 21.26 -46.54
N VAL A 1136 -7.68 21.20 -45.67
CA VAL A 1136 -7.50 21.42 -44.22
C VAL A 1136 -8.11 20.27 -43.44
N GLN A 1137 -7.32 19.68 -42.53
CA GLN A 1137 -7.77 18.61 -41.64
C GLN A 1137 -8.97 19.06 -40.80
N SER A 1138 -9.93 18.17 -40.59
CA SER A 1138 -11.17 18.44 -39.85
C SER A 1138 -11.57 17.21 -39.04
N ASN A 1139 -12.52 17.35 -38.11
CA ASN A 1139 -13.17 16.22 -37.43
C ASN A 1139 -14.55 15.88 -38.04
N CYS A 1140 -14.94 16.56 -39.14
CA CYS A 1140 -16.28 16.54 -39.73
C CYS A 1140 -17.46 16.80 -38.75
N GLY A 1141 -17.21 17.23 -37.51
CA GLY A 1141 -18.19 17.28 -36.43
C GLY A 1141 -18.66 15.91 -35.93
N SER A 1142 -17.83 14.87 -36.03
CA SER A 1142 -18.04 13.61 -35.31
C SER A 1142 -17.89 13.85 -33.80
N SER A 1143 -18.82 13.33 -32.99
CA SER A 1143 -18.74 13.39 -31.53
C SER A 1143 -17.71 12.43 -30.94
N ALA A 1144 -17.06 11.59 -31.76
CA ALA A 1144 -16.16 10.52 -31.32
C ALA A 1144 -14.83 10.99 -30.68
N SER A 1145 -14.48 12.29 -30.76
CA SER A 1145 -13.31 12.85 -30.05
C SER A 1145 -13.66 13.53 -28.72
N ALA A 1146 -14.92 13.53 -28.30
CA ALA A 1146 -15.32 14.00 -26.97
C ALA A 1146 -15.11 12.87 -25.95
N ASN A 1147 -13.89 12.77 -25.42
CA ASN A 1147 -13.61 11.92 -24.26
C ASN A 1147 -14.53 12.39 -23.11
N PRO A 1148 -15.45 11.55 -22.58
CA PRO A 1148 -16.49 12.00 -21.65
C PRO A 1148 -15.96 12.55 -20.32
N TYR A 1149 -14.66 12.36 -20.04
CA TYR A 1149 -13.97 12.89 -18.86
C TYR A 1149 -13.53 14.36 -18.96
N ALA A 1150 -13.71 15.02 -20.11
CA ALA A 1150 -13.33 16.43 -20.26
C ALA A 1150 -14.32 17.45 -19.62
N ALA A 1151 -15.46 16.98 -19.09
CA ALA A 1151 -16.58 17.83 -18.68
C ALA A 1151 -17.15 17.53 -17.28
N GLU A 1152 -16.29 17.20 -16.30
CA GLU A 1152 -16.70 17.15 -14.87
C GLU A 1152 -15.66 17.78 -13.92
N ASN A 1153 -14.86 18.73 -14.42
CA ASN A 1153 -13.92 19.52 -13.62
C ASN A 1153 -14.61 20.70 -12.90
N THR A 1154 -15.52 20.43 -11.96
CA THR A 1154 -15.81 21.32 -10.81
C THR A 1154 -16.80 20.68 -9.83
N HIS A 1155 -16.29 19.97 -8.80
CA HIS A 1155 -17.08 19.76 -7.59
C HIS A 1155 -16.24 19.97 -6.32
N ASN A 1156 -16.69 20.92 -5.50
CA ASN A 1156 -16.10 21.28 -4.22
C ASN A 1156 -16.12 20.13 -3.21
N LEU A 1157 -15.08 20.08 -2.38
CA LEU A 1157 -15.08 19.41 -1.08
C LEU A 1157 -16.22 19.96 -0.20
N SER A 1158 -17.33 19.23 -0.11
CA SER A 1158 -18.31 19.38 0.98
C SER A 1158 -18.99 18.02 1.22
N GLY A 1159 -18.83 17.48 2.43
CA GLY A 1159 -19.25 16.12 2.76
C GLY A 1159 -20.63 16.03 3.40
N ARG A 1160 -21.17 14.79 3.49
CA ARG A 1160 -22.14 14.40 4.53
C ARG A 1160 -22.20 12.88 4.73
N ARG A 1161 -22.69 12.48 5.91
CA ARG A 1161 -22.73 11.11 6.46
C ARG A 1161 -24.06 10.38 6.16
N GLY A 1162 -24.00 9.05 6.26
CA GLY A 1162 -25.14 8.15 6.54
C GLY A 1162 -25.62 7.34 5.34
N GLU A 1163 -26.16 6.12 5.46
CA GLU A 1163 -26.39 5.19 6.59
C GLU A 1163 -26.68 3.77 6.02
N TRP A 1164 -26.96 2.77 6.87
CA TRP A 1164 -27.48 1.41 6.57
C TRP A 1164 -26.45 0.40 5.97
N ALA A 1165 -26.09 -0.76 6.55
CA ALA A 1165 -26.79 -1.80 7.34
C ALA A 1165 -27.83 -2.60 6.50
N ALA A 1166 -27.87 -3.94 6.46
CA ALA A 1166 -27.07 -5.01 7.09
C ALA A 1166 -27.33 -6.39 6.39
N VAL A 1167 -26.82 -7.49 6.99
CA VAL A 1167 -27.35 -8.89 7.03
C VAL A 1167 -26.38 -10.01 6.56
N ILE A 1168 -25.74 -10.66 7.55
CA ILE A 1168 -25.67 -12.12 7.85
C ILE A 1168 -25.68 -13.11 6.65
N GLY A 1169 -24.81 -14.14 6.54
CA GLY A 1169 -23.76 -14.68 7.42
C GLY A 1169 -23.77 -16.23 7.50
N ILE A 1170 -22.72 -16.86 8.07
CA ILE A 1170 -22.56 -18.32 8.39
C ILE A 1170 -22.34 -19.20 7.12
N GLY A 1171 -21.45 -20.19 6.99
CA GLY A 1171 -20.45 -20.89 7.84
C GLY A 1171 -19.90 -22.13 7.08
N LEU A 1172 -19.06 -23.06 7.57
CA LEU A 1172 -18.24 -23.20 8.80
C LEU A 1172 -17.39 -24.52 8.72
N LYS A 1173 -16.06 -24.49 8.99
CA LYS A 1173 -15.21 -25.64 9.48
C LYS A 1173 -14.85 -26.78 8.46
N LYS A 1174 -13.75 -27.57 8.57
CA LYS A 1174 -12.62 -27.70 9.55
C LYS A 1174 -11.49 -28.66 9.06
N LEU A 1175 -10.29 -28.55 9.68
CA LEU A 1175 -9.27 -29.61 10.01
C LEU A 1175 -8.47 -30.30 8.85
N SER A 1176 -7.22 -30.81 9.00
CA SER A 1176 -6.09 -30.58 9.94
C SER A 1176 -4.87 -31.51 9.68
N ASN A 1177 -3.67 -31.14 10.20
CA ASN A 1177 -2.49 -32.00 10.54
C ASN A 1177 -1.52 -32.44 9.39
N PHE A 1178 -0.23 -32.83 9.57
CA PHE A 1178 0.60 -33.20 10.76
C PHE A 1178 2.16 -33.14 10.48
N GLY A 1179 2.99 -32.67 11.45
CA GLY A 1179 4.43 -33.04 11.69
C GLY A 1179 5.56 -32.63 10.68
N LEU A 1180 6.88 -32.73 10.95
CA LEU A 1180 7.70 -33.03 12.17
C LEU A 1180 9.25 -32.83 11.93
N PHE A 1181 10.02 -32.52 13.00
CA PHE A 1181 11.46 -32.82 13.30
C PHE A 1181 12.73 -32.01 12.84
N MET A 1182 13.65 -31.86 13.83
CA MET A 1182 15.12 -31.58 13.85
C MET A 1182 15.70 -30.26 13.25
N GLY A 1183 16.74 -29.60 13.81
CA GLY A 1183 17.48 -29.75 15.08
C GLY A 1183 19.01 -29.59 14.93
N PHE A 1184 19.69 -28.75 15.73
CA PHE A 1184 21.14 -28.80 16.04
C PHE A 1184 21.53 -27.94 17.26
N VAL A 1185 22.78 -28.05 17.73
CA VAL A 1185 23.25 -27.72 19.11
C VAL A 1185 24.51 -26.84 19.08
N ASP A 1186 24.63 -25.88 20.01
CA ASP A 1186 25.92 -25.64 20.69
C ASP A 1186 25.81 -24.98 22.11
N ASN A 1187 26.95 -24.91 22.79
CA ASN A 1187 27.16 -24.87 24.23
C ASN A 1187 27.30 -23.48 24.87
N GLN A 1188 26.75 -23.33 26.07
CA GLN A 1188 27.41 -22.62 27.19
C GLN A 1188 27.13 -23.35 28.51
N LYS A 1189 28.13 -23.44 29.39
CA LYS A 1189 28.04 -24.16 30.68
C LYS A 1189 27.47 -23.27 31.78
N CYS A 1190 26.30 -23.63 32.30
CA CYS A 1190 25.83 -23.23 33.63
C CYS A 1190 25.65 -24.48 34.52
N ARG A 1191 25.89 -24.34 35.83
CA ARG A 1191 25.82 -25.45 36.79
C ARG A 1191 24.36 -25.80 37.16
N ILE A 1192 24.17 -27.06 37.53
CA ILE A 1192 22.92 -27.64 38.04
C ILE A 1192 22.59 -27.03 39.42
N LEU A 1193 21.34 -26.57 39.63
CA LEU A 1193 20.79 -26.19 40.92
C LEU A 1193 19.91 -27.32 41.49
N SER A 1194 20.53 -28.41 41.91
CA SER A 1194 19.82 -29.55 42.51
C SER A 1194 19.64 -29.38 44.02
N ALA A 1195 18.53 -28.77 44.46
CA ALA A 1195 17.89 -29.03 45.76
C ALA A 1195 16.62 -28.18 45.97
N VAL A 1196 15.49 -28.52 45.33
CA VAL A 1196 14.18 -28.06 45.82
C VAL A 1196 13.67 -29.08 46.84
N SER A 1197 13.66 -28.67 48.11
CA SER A 1197 13.04 -29.45 49.18
C SER A 1197 11.52 -29.37 49.06
N PHE A 1198 10.90 -30.45 48.60
CA PHE A 1198 9.46 -30.62 48.74
C PHE A 1198 9.14 -30.77 50.23
N LYS A 1199 8.55 -29.73 50.83
CA LYS A 1199 7.74 -29.93 52.03
C LYS A 1199 6.51 -30.74 51.63
N TYR A 1200 6.51 -32.01 52.01
CA TYR A 1200 5.40 -32.96 51.87
C TYR A 1200 4.13 -32.45 52.56
#